data_AF-A0A7W1JPA2-F1
#
_entry.id   AF-A0A7W1JPA2-F1
#
_cell.length_a   1.000
_cell.length_b   1.000
_cell.length_c   1.000
_cell.angle_alpha   90.00
_cell.angle_beta   90.00
_cell.angle_gamma   90.00
#
_symmetry.space_group_name_H-M   'P 1'
#
loop_
_entity.id
_entity.type
_entity.pdbx_description
1 polymer ?
#
loop_
_entity_poly.entity_id
_entity_poly.type
_entity_poly.pdbx_seq_one_letter_code
_entity_poly.pdbx_strand_id
1 'polypeptide(L)'
;MKYLRRDIRKIGRNREYLASLVVEGGFPSQLITQERNWLTDYVQTVTLAASQGDDTLEAAIEHADFYQRKIPTSFRAASLCHLTADLAHHVVGIRRRLADAGISVGAVEWLDSTDPEWRSELPIATNDASARLLVEGLVRASARKTVLPVSCSRIVKRDKHGRWSFGLLMDIDGKIDDADLPSEVQQKLSAYNRARLLPAGALAKIGLPAVAVADKISDEDWRGWETRSLLKAKPTIVNEFPLDEDVRLVFSTDDATGIEFVPKGGVRLTSDVLVFRADSAADEQEVPSTLTLLGSGSLKDREKRLYLAVRAKAQVTPSEGAGIEYIGAISEWKLFAIEGSVSVTVGRDTYRIQSGADQSDSASIEAIGHGLGGANARFPIYRGCPIFFVHRNALRKKGDHKSLRMRISGRGDQWAPFDASKLSFGLIDIAAVDEKGAVFDRLTFADLPKSSEIRVSVPSKGTCIIETRGLEAVSVQPLDIADERVRVSISLSGEPQFTVTSLGARNTNLSLRWRWPASEIVLEVPVLTDKLAFYDKEGNPIPPHANLTVAGLRGASIETVNQAEVLISVREHGKSDRILTVDRNFERTLPFSQIRDDIERLFAMTDDLDAEVRVEALHGGFQVATIHVRRFDVALKPDEHDEVTLTEPSRKQLLTEHAEEIEVFGRPFADLTNADRELDASTYESGLHWSVPEGEGP
;
A
#
# COMPACT_ATOMS: atom_id res chain seq x y z
N MET A 1 -42.64 33.44 -22.08
CA MET A 1 -41.80 32.41 -22.73
C MET A 1 -41.51 32.79 -24.18
N LYS A 2 -40.61 33.77 -24.40
CA LYS A 2 -40.26 34.29 -25.74
C LYS A 2 -38.74 34.40 -25.94
N TYR A 3 -37.95 33.78 -25.04
CA TYR A 3 -36.50 34.01 -24.89
C TYR A 3 -35.61 32.76 -24.97
N LEU A 4 -36.17 31.54 -24.99
CA LEU A 4 -35.38 30.32 -25.22
C LEU A 4 -35.25 30.11 -26.74
N ARG A 5 -34.02 29.93 -27.23
CA ARG A 5 -33.76 29.79 -28.68
C ARG A 5 -33.92 28.35 -29.19
N ARG A 6 -34.13 27.35 -28.30
CA ARG A 6 -34.41 25.95 -28.64
C ARG A 6 -35.57 25.34 -27.83
N ASP A 7 -36.06 24.19 -28.28
CA ASP A 7 -37.13 23.43 -27.62
C ASP A 7 -36.72 22.93 -26.23
N ILE A 8 -37.64 23.03 -25.26
CA ILE A 8 -37.45 22.55 -23.88
C ILE A 8 -37.15 21.06 -23.87
N ARG A 9 -36.03 20.67 -23.22
CA ARG A 9 -35.64 19.27 -23.08
C ARG A 9 -36.70 18.47 -22.32
N LYS A 10 -36.94 17.23 -22.77
CA LYS A 10 -37.89 16.30 -22.15
C LYS A 10 -37.17 15.01 -21.79
N ILE A 11 -37.41 14.50 -20.59
CA ILE A 11 -37.02 13.15 -20.16
C ILE A 11 -38.32 12.41 -19.84
N GLY A 12 -38.60 11.35 -20.61
CA GLY A 12 -39.90 10.67 -20.56
C GLY A 12 -41.06 11.62 -20.90
N ARG A 13 -42.05 11.74 -20.00
CA ARG A 13 -43.21 12.66 -20.16
C ARG A 13 -43.02 14.03 -19.51
N ASN A 14 -41.95 14.26 -18.76
CA ASN A 14 -41.73 15.51 -18.02
C ASN A 14 -40.86 16.49 -18.81
N ARG A 15 -41.23 17.78 -18.75
CA ARG A 15 -40.49 18.90 -19.36
C ARG A 15 -39.50 19.44 -18.32
N GLU A 16 -38.21 19.41 -18.66
CA GLU A 16 -37.09 19.78 -17.78
C GLU A 16 -36.72 21.26 -18.00
N TYR A 17 -37.50 22.16 -17.40
CA TYR A 17 -37.32 23.61 -17.55
C TYR A 17 -36.02 24.13 -16.93
N LEU A 18 -35.64 23.61 -15.75
CA LEU A 18 -34.40 23.99 -15.04
C LEU A 18 -33.14 23.56 -15.79
N ALA A 19 -33.10 22.33 -16.30
CA ALA A 19 -31.96 21.84 -17.10
C ALA A 19 -31.81 22.62 -18.41
N SER A 20 -32.93 23.02 -19.03
CA SER A 20 -32.90 23.85 -20.24
C SER A 20 -32.40 25.28 -19.96
N LEU A 21 -32.69 25.82 -18.77
CA LEU A 21 -32.24 27.15 -18.32
C LEU A 21 -30.76 27.17 -17.95
N VAL A 22 -30.25 26.15 -17.26
CA VAL A 22 -28.81 26.05 -16.91
C VAL A 22 -27.93 25.91 -18.16
N VAL A 23 -28.45 25.26 -19.21
CA VAL A 23 -27.73 25.07 -20.49
C VAL A 23 -27.78 26.31 -21.39
N GLU A 24 -28.80 27.18 -21.30
CA GLU A 24 -28.88 28.42 -22.10
C GLU A 24 -28.45 29.71 -21.37
N GLY A 25 -28.47 29.73 -20.02
CA GLY A 25 -28.32 30.95 -19.21
C GLY A 25 -27.18 30.96 -18.20
N GLY A 26 -26.38 29.89 -18.09
CA GLY A 26 -25.30 29.76 -17.10
C GLY A 26 -25.78 29.32 -15.71
N PHE A 27 -24.89 29.36 -14.71
CA PHE A 27 -25.18 28.91 -13.34
C PHE A 27 -26.29 29.75 -12.69
N PRO A 28 -27.39 29.14 -12.20
CA PRO A 28 -28.39 29.89 -11.45
C PRO A 28 -27.81 30.34 -10.10
N SER A 29 -27.76 31.64 -9.85
CA SER A 29 -27.19 32.25 -8.64
C SER A 29 -27.79 31.72 -7.32
N GLN A 30 -29.03 31.21 -7.37
CA GLN A 30 -29.71 30.59 -6.22
C GLN A 30 -29.25 29.14 -5.92
N LEU A 31 -28.63 28.43 -6.88
CA LEU A 31 -28.13 27.07 -6.68
C LEU A 31 -26.71 27.03 -6.09
N ILE A 32 -25.98 28.15 -6.20
CA ILE A 32 -24.64 28.37 -5.62
C ILE A 32 -24.73 28.73 -4.12
N THR A 33 -25.84 29.33 -3.68
CA THR A 33 -26.02 29.85 -2.32
C THR A 33 -26.62 28.85 -1.33
N GLN A 34 -26.96 27.63 -1.76
CA GLN A 34 -27.42 26.56 -0.87
C GLN A 34 -26.22 25.75 -0.34
N GLU A 35 -26.15 25.56 0.98
CA GLU A 35 -24.98 24.97 1.66
C GLU A 35 -24.67 23.50 1.30
N ARG A 36 -25.56 22.80 0.58
CA ARG A 36 -25.36 21.42 0.10
C ARG A 36 -26.11 21.17 -1.21
N ASN A 37 -25.38 21.13 -2.32
CA ASN A 37 -25.93 20.84 -3.65
C ASN A 37 -24.86 20.18 -4.52
N TRP A 38 -25.24 19.16 -5.30
CA TRP A 38 -24.36 18.37 -6.19
C TRP A 38 -23.51 19.25 -7.12
N LEU A 39 -24.04 20.42 -7.52
CA LEU A 39 -23.37 21.35 -8.41
C LEU A 39 -22.17 22.01 -7.73
N THR A 40 -22.33 22.40 -6.46
CA THR A 40 -21.27 23.00 -5.65
C THR A 40 -20.15 21.98 -5.39
N ASP A 41 -20.52 20.73 -5.08
CA ASP A 41 -19.55 19.64 -4.86
C ASP A 41 -18.82 19.25 -6.15
N TYR A 42 -19.50 19.30 -7.30
CA TYR A 42 -18.91 19.10 -8.61
C TYR A 42 -17.89 20.21 -8.95
N VAL A 43 -18.26 21.49 -8.83
CA VAL A 43 -17.35 22.62 -9.05
C VAL A 43 -16.14 22.55 -8.12
N GLN A 44 -16.33 22.24 -6.83
CA GLN A 44 -15.23 22.07 -5.87
C GLN A 44 -14.31 20.91 -6.24
N THR A 45 -14.87 19.76 -6.64
CA THR A 45 -14.08 18.59 -7.06
C THR A 45 -13.19 18.94 -8.25
N VAL A 46 -13.76 19.59 -9.28
CA VAL A 46 -13.03 19.95 -10.51
C VAL A 46 -11.98 21.02 -10.22
N THR A 47 -12.31 22.05 -9.42
CA THR A 47 -11.38 23.11 -9.00
C THR A 47 -10.19 22.55 -8.24
N LEU A 48 -10.42 21.58 -7.35
CA LEU A 48 -9.32 20.96 -6.63
C LEU A 48 -8.48 20.05 -7.52
N ALA A 49 -9.10 19.24 -8.38
CA ALA A 49 -8.36 18.41 -9.33
C ALA A 49 -7.48 19.28 -10.25
N ALA A 50 -8.03 20.38 -10.76
CA ALA A 50 -7.29 21.37 -11.55
C ALA A 50 -6.14 22.03 -10.76
N SER A 51 -6.30 22.25 -9.44
CA SER A 51 -5.21 22.80 -8.59
C SER A 51 -4.04 21.83 -8.34
N GLN A 52 -4.26 20.52 -8.55
CA GLN A 52 -3.25 19.46 -8.36
C GLN A 52 -2.64 18.97 -9.68
N GLY A 53 -3.27 19.31 -10.81
CA GLY A 53 -2.82 18.99 -12.16
C GLY A 53 -2.11 20.16 -12.83
N ASP A 54 -2.02 20.11 -14.16
CA ASP A 54 -1.54 21.26 -14.93
C ASP A 54 -2.54 22.42 -14.83
N ASP A 55 -2.01 23.63 -14.65
CA ASP A 55 -2.80 24.86 -14.60
C ASP A 55 -3.19 25.32 -16.01
N THR A 56 -3.88 24.46 -16.75
CA THR A 56 -4.43 24.78 -18.07
C THR A 56 -5.92 24.53 -18.10
N LEU A 57 -6.60 25.29 -18.95
CA LEU A 57 -8.03 25.12 -19.15
C LEU A 57 -8.36 23.71 -19.69
N GLU A 58 -7.52 23.15 -20.56
CA GLU A 58 -7.69 21.80 -21.10
C GLU A 58 -7.65 20.74 -20.00
N ALA A 59 -6.74 20.85 -19.03
CA ALA A 59 -6.68 19.93 -17.90
C ALA A 59 -7.93 20.08 -17.01
N ALA A 60 -8.40 21.30 -16.78
CA ALA A 60 -9.66 21.54 -16.07
C ALA A 60 -10.87 20.93 -16.81
N ILE A 61 -10.89 20.98 -18.14
CA ILE A 61 -11.93 20.34 -18.98
C ILE A 61 -11.87 18.82 -18.86
N GLU A 62 -10.68 18.22 -18.93
CA GLU A 62 -10.51 16.77 -18.74
C GLU A 62 -11.00 16.32 -17.36
N HIS A 63 -10.70 17.08 -16.31
CA HIS A 63 -11.20 16.83 -14.96
C HIS A 63 -12.73 16.99 -14.88
N ALA A 64 -13.29 18.04 -15.47
CA ALA A 64 -14.73 18.26 -15.53
C ALA A 64 -15.46 17.09 -16.22
N ASP A 65 -14.93 16.63 -17.35
CA ASP A 65 -15.47 15.49 -18.09
C ASP A 65 -15.30 14.17 -17.33
N PHE A 66 -14.19 13.97 -16.64
CA PHE A 66 -13.97 12.77 -15.82
C PHE A 66 -14.97 12.66 -14.66
N TYR A 67 -15.27 13.79 -14.02
CA TYR A 67 -16.19 13.86 -12.88
C TYR A 67 -17.65 14.08 -13.29
N GLN A 68 -17.99 14.15 -14.59
CA GLN A 68 -19.37 14.32 -15.07
C GLN A 68 -20.35 13.28 -14.52
N ARG A 69 -19.85 12.11 -14.09
CA ARG A 69 -20.64 11.07 -13.43
C ARG A 69 -21.29 11.53 -12.11
N LYS A 70 -20.70 12.53 -11.43
CA LYS A 70 -21.23 13.19 -10.22
C LYS A 70 -22.38 14.16 -10.52
N ILE A 71 -22.64 14.47 -11.78
CA ILE A 71 -23.76 15.29 -12.22
C ILE A 71 -24.98 14.37 -12.41
N PRO A 72 -26.19 14.73 -11.94
CA PRO A 72 -27.40 13.97 -12.26
C PRO A 72 -27.62 13.90 -13.78
N THR A 73 -28.10 12.77 -14.29
CA THR A 73 -28.17 12.48 -15.73
C THR A 73 -28.89 13.56 -16.55
N SER A 74 -29.89 14.25 -15.97
CA SER A 74 -30.62 15.35 -16.61
C SER A 74 -29.80 16.63 -16.82
N PHE A 75 -28.73 16.82 -16.05
CA PHE A 75 -27.85 17.99 -16.08
C PHE A 75 -26.49 17.73 -16.76
N ARG A 76 -26.20 16.48 -17.15
CA ARG A 76 -24.98 16.12 -17.88
C ARG A 76 -25.00 16.74 -19.28
N ALA A 77 -24.30 17.86 -19.45
CA ALA A 77 -24.13 18.54 -20.72
C ALA A 77 -22.70 19.03 -20.85
N ALA A 78 -22.10 18.87 -22.03
CA ALA A 78 -20.74 19.34 -22.30
C ALA A 78 -20.56 20.84 -21.99
N SER A 79 -21.60 21.65 -22.23
CA SER A 79 -21.60 23.07 -21.89
C SER A 79 -21.46 23.34 -20.39
N LEU A 80 -22.00 22.48 -19.53
CA LEU A 80 -21.86 22.60 -18.07
C LEU A 80 -20.46 22.16 -17.61
N CYS A 81 -19.91 21.10 -18.21
CA CYS A 81 -18.53 20.67 -17.97
C CYS A 81 -17.54 21.79 -18.33
N HIS A 82 -17.67 22.37 -19.52
CA HIS A 82 -16.84 23.48 -19.96
C HIS A 82 -16.96 24.71 -19.05
N LEU A 83 -18.18 25.13 -18.71
CA LEU A 83 -18.37 26.28 -17.83
C LEU A 83 -17.81 26.04 -16.41
N THR A 84 -17.85 24.78 -15.94
CA THR A 84 -17.24 24.39 -14.66
C THR A 84 -15.73 24.37 -14.72
N ALA A 85 -15.15 23.89 -15.83
CA ALA A 85 -13.72 23.90 -16.08
C ALA A 85 -13.17 25.33 -16.17
N ASP A 86 -13.85 26.22 -16.90
CA ASP A 86 -13.52 27.64 -16.98
C ASP A 86 -13.52 28.26 -15.58
N LEU A 87 -14.58 28.03 -14.80
CA LEU A 87 -14.70 28.57 -13.44
C LEU A 87 -13.59 28.02 -12.53
N ALA A 88 -13.32 26.71 -12.59
CA ALA A 88 -12.27 26.05 -11.83
C ALA A 88 -10.89 26.65 -12.13
N HIS A 89 -10.56 26.83 -13.41
CA HIS A 89 -9.28 27.39 -13.84
C HIS A 89 -9.06 28.82 -13.32
N HIS A 90 -10.07 29.70 -13.45
CA HIS A 90 -10.00 31.07 -12.93
C HIS A 90 -9.85 31.11 -11.39
N VAL A 91 -10.55 30.24 -10.66
CA VAL A 91 -10.45 30.15 -9.19
C VAL A 91 -9.07 29.64 -8.75
N VAL A 92 -8.47 28.68 -9.47
CA VAL A 92 -7.10 28.23 -9.20
C VAL A 92 -6.09 29.37 -9.40
N GLY A 93 -6.24 30.16 -10.46
CA GLY A 93 -5.43 31.36 -10.69
C GLY A 93 -5.52 32.38 -9.55
N ILE A 94 -6.73 32.63 -9.03
CA ILE A 94 -6.96 33.51 -7.86
C ILE A 94 -6.27 32.96 -6.61
N ARG A 95 -6.36 31.64 -6.35
CA ARG A 95 -5.72 31.00 -5.19
C ARG A 95 -4.20 31.13 -5.20
N ARG A 96 -3.57 30.99 -6.37
CA ARG A 96 -2.12 31.16 -6.51
C ARG A 96 -1.72 32.60 -6.18
N ARG A 97 -2.40 33.59 -6.74
CA ARG A 97 -2.13 35.01 -6.44
C ARG A 97 -2.22 35.34 -4.95
N LEU A 98 -3.22 34.78 -4.26
CA LEU A 98 -3.37 34.93 -2.81
C LEU A 98 -2.25 34.23 -2.02
N ALA A 99 -1.81 33.04 -2.45
CA ALA A 99 -0.71 32.31 -1.84
C ALA A 99 0.63 33.05 -2.03
N ASP A 100 0.90 33.57 -3.22
CA ASP A 100 2.08 34.38 -3.53
C ASP A 100 2.12 35.67 -2.69
N ALA A 101 0.95 36.24 -2.38
CA ALA A 101 0.80 37.40 -1.52
C ALA A 101 0.76 37.07 -0.01
N GLY A 102 0.85 35.80 0.38
CA GLY A 102 0.82 35.36 1.78
C GLY A 102 -0.51 35.60 2.50
N ILE A 103 -1.62 35.74 1.76
CA ILE A 103 -2.94 36.08 2.29
C ILE A 103 -3.70 34.80 2.67
N SER A 104 -3.96 34.62 3.98
CA SER A 104 -4.70 33.47 4.51
C SER A 104 -6.13 33.79 4.96
N VAL A 105 -6.44 35.07 5.21
CA VAL A 105 -7.76 35.56 5.61
C VAL A 105 -8.05 36.88 4.89
N GLY A 106 -9.31 37.13 4.57
CA GLY A 106 -9.71 38.37 3.89
C GLY A 106 -9.42 38.39 2.38
N ALA A 107 -9.54 37.23 1.73
CA ALA A 107 -9.21 37.05 0.31
C ALA A 107 -9.98 38.00 -0.61
N VAL A 108 -11.28 38.22 -0.37
CA VAL A 108 -12.09 39.14 -1.18
C VAL A 108 -11.71 40.59 -0.89
N GLU A 109 -11.50 40.96 0.36
CA GLU A 109 -11.05 42.31 0.73
C GLU A 109 -9.69 42.65 0.10
N TRP A 110 -8.78 41.67 0.04
CA TRP A 110 -7.50 41.84 -0.66
C TRP A 110 -7.66 41.97 -2.17
N LEU A 111 -8.45 41.10 -2.80
CA LEU A 111 -8.74 41.16 -4.23
C LEU A 111 -9.40 42.49 -4.61
N ASP A 112 -10.34 43.00 -3.79
CA ASP A 112 -11.02 44.29 -4.01
C ASP A 112 -10.06 45.48 -3.96
N SER A 113 -9.01 45.37 -3.15
CA SER A 113 -7.99 46.42 -3.01
C SER A 113 -6.88 46.35 -4.07
N THR A 114 -6.56 45.16 -4.58
CA THR A 114 -5.37 44.92 -5.41
C THR A 114 -5.72 44.69 -6.88
N ASP A 115 -6.90 44.13 -7.17
CA ASP A 115 -7.38 43.85 -8.51
C ASP A 115 -8.90 44.10 -8.62
N PRO A 116 -9.36 45.36 -8.68
CA PRO A 116 -10.79 45.70 -8.64
C PRO A 116 -11.64 45.06 -9.75
N GLU A 117 -11.00 44.59 -10.85
CA GLU A 117 -11.67 43.97 -11.99
C GLU A 117 -11.73 42.45 -11.92
N TRP A 118 -11.18 41.81 -10.88
CA TRP A 118 -11.13 40.34 -10.72
C TRP A 118 -12.49 39.64 -10.91
N ARG A 119 -13.58 40.33 -10.56
CA ARG A 119 -14.96 39.82 -10.72
C ARG A 119 -15.40 39.68 -12.17
N SER A 120 -14.87 40.53 -13.05
CA SER A 120 -15.16 40.51 -14.48
C SER A 120 -14.46 39.35 -15.21
N GLU A 121 -13.46 38.75 -14.57
CA GLU A 121 -12.74 37.57 -15.07
C GLU A 121 -13.50 36.26 -14.81
N LEU A 122 -14.52 36.27 -13.92
CA LEU A 122 -15.29 35.06 -13.66
C LEU A 122 -16.21 34.74 -14.85
N PRO A 123 -16.25 33.48 -15.33
CA PRO A 123 -17.07 33.09 -16.49
C PRO A 123 -18.58 33.04 -16.20
N ILE A 124 -19.01 33.52 -15.03
CA ILE A 124 -20.40 33.45 -14.57
C ILE A 124 -20.93 34.85 -14.21
N ALA A 125 -22.10 35.19 -14.77
CA ALA A 125 -22.79 36.43 -14.45
C ALA A 125 -23.33 36.37 -13.01
N THR A 126 -22.61 36.99 -12.08
CA THR A 126 -22.95 37.00 -10.65
C THR A 126 -23.18 38.42 -10.16
N ASN A 127 -24.14 38.60 -9.25
CA ASN A 127 -24.26 39.86 -8.52
C ASN A 127 -23.22 39.92 -7.39
N ASP A 128 -23.00 41.10 -6.84
CA ASP A 128 -21.87 41.37 -5.93
C ASP A 128 -21.88 40.48 -4.66
N ALA A 129 -23.06 40.18 -4.13
CA ALA A 129 -23.23 39.28 -3.00
C ALA A 129 -22.97 37.80 -3.34
N SER A 130 -23.40 37.33 -4.53
CA SER A 130 -23.19 35.95 -4.98
C SER A 130 -21.74 35.70 -5.43
N ALA A 131 -21.10 36.67 -6.08
CA ALA A 131 -19.69 36.58 -6.46
C ALA A 131 -18.80 36.46 -5.23
N ARG A 132 -19.07 37.29 -4.21
CA ARG A 132 -18.38 37.26 -2.93
C ARG A 132 -18.57 35.92 -2.20
N LEU A 133 -19.80 35.41 -2.10
CA LEU A 133 -20.05 34.11 -1.47
C LEU A 133 -19.45 32.92 -2.24
N LEU A 134 -19.47 32.95 -3.57
CA LEU A 134 -18.84 31.92 -4.39
C LEU A 134 -17.32 31.92 -4.20
N VAL A 135 -16.68 33.08 -4.26
CA VAL A 135 -15.22 33.18 -4.17
C VAL A 135 -14.76 33.00 -2.73
N GLU A 136 -15.43 33.56 -1.74
CA GLU A 136 -15.17 33.18 -0.34
C GLU A 136 -15.41 31.68 -0.12
N GLY A 137 -16.46 31.09 -0.70
CA GLY A 137 -16.76 29.66 -0.58
C GLY A 137 -15.78 28.73 -1.29
N LEU A 138 -15.24 29.12 -2.45
CA LEU A 138 -14.30 28.32 -3.25
C LEU A 138 -12.83 28.60 -2.90
N VAL A 139 -12.49 29.83 -2.50
CA VAL A 139 -11.18 30.24 -2.00
C VAL A 139 -11.01 29.81 -0.53
N ARG A 140 -11.97 30.16 0.37
CA ARG A 140 -12.01 29.71 1.78
C ARG A 140 -12.62 28.32 1.96
N ALA A 141 -12.98 27.60 0.91
CA ALA A 141 -12.86 26.14 0.98
C ALA A 141 -11.37 25.79 1.13
N SER A 142 -10.69 26.29 2.18
CA SER A 142 -9.54 25.67 2.80
C SER A 142 -9.84 24.21 2.74
N ALA A 143 -9.08 23.51 1.88
CA ALA A 143 -9.44 22.23 1.32
C ALA A 143 -10.39 21.49 2.24
N ARG A 144 -11.70 21.43 1.92
CA ARG A 144 -12.45 20.24 2.32
C ARG A 144 -11.54 19.15 1.78
N LYS A 145 -10.80 18.48 2.67
CA LYS A 145 -9.77 17.51 2.28
C LYS A 145 -10.50 16.59 1.33
N THR A 146 -10.31 16.74 0.03
CA THR A 146 -10.71 15.70 -0.89
C THR A 146 -9.72 14.63 -0.55
N VAL A 147 -10.20 13.72 0.28
CA VAL A 147 -9.46 12.59 0.76
C VAL A 147 -9.06 11.83 -0.51
N LEU A 148 -7.77 11.95 -0.86
CA LEU A 148 -7.16 11.36 -2.05
C LEU A 148 -7.35 9.84 -2.03
N PRO A 149 -7.26 9.11 -3.15
CA PRO A 149 -7.30 7.65 -3.05
C PRO A 149 -6.12 7.17 -2.20
N VAL A 150 -6.36 6.17 -1.34
CA VAL A 150 -5.25 5.43 -0.73
C VAL A 150 -4.37 4.89 -1.84
N SER A 151 -3.09 5.22 -1.81
CA SER A 151 -2.19 4.95 -2.92
C SER A 151 -0.78 4.61 -2.47
N CYS A 152 -0.07 3.95 -3.37
CA CYS A 152 1.31 3.53 -3.23
C CYS A 152 2.06 3.95 -4.48
N SER A 153 3.28 4.47 -4.31
CA SER A 153 4.18 4.74 -5.43
C SER A 153 5.55 4.15 -5.15
N ARG A 154 6.19 3.57 -6.18
CA ARG A 154 7.58 3.12 -6.05
C ARG A 154 8.49 4.34 -6.06
N ILE A 155 9.53 4.30 -5.25
CA ILE A 155 10.54 5.34 -5.21
C ILE A 155 11.93 4.74 -5.38
N VAL A 156 12.86 5.59 -5.77
CA VAL A 156 14.29 5.34 -5.69
C VAL A 156 14.88 6.38 -4.74
N LYS A 157 15.57 5.92 -3.71
CA LYS A 157 16.15 6.77 -2.68
C LYS A 157 17.65 6.61 -2.60
N ARG A 158 18.34 7.74 -2.50
CA ARG A 158 19.77 7.84 -2.27
C ARG A 158 20.05 8.00 -0.78
N ASP A 159 20.87 7.13 -0.22
CA ASP A 159 21.34 7.28 1.16
C ASP A 159 22.43 8.35 1.27
N LYS A 160 22.79 8.71 2.51
CA LYS A 160 23.87 9.68 2.80
C LYS A 160 25.25 9.26 2.29
N HIS A 161 25.44 7.99 1.93
CA HIS A 161 26.67 7.46 1.34
C HIS A 161 26.61 7.42 -0.19
N GLY A 162 25.54 7.96 -0.79
CA GLY A 162 25.33 8.01 -2.22
C GLY A 162 24.82 6.71 -2.84
N ARG A 163 24.46 5.70 -2.03
CA ARG A 163 23.94 4.41 -2.53
C ARG A 163 22.45 4.53 -2.82
N TRP A 164 22.04 3.92 -3.92
CA TRP A 164 20.66 3.90 -4.36
C TRP A 164 19.96 2.63 -3.91
N SER A 165 18.68 2.76 -3.52
CA SER A 165 17.82 1.65 -3.17
C SER A 165 16.39 1.91 -3.66
N PHE A 166 15.66 0.84 -3.99
CA PHE A 166 14.22 0.95 -4.21
C PHE A 166 13.50 1.10 -2.87
N GLY A 167 12.37 1.79 -2.90
CA GLY A 167 11.51 1.98 -1.75
C GLY A 167 10.06 2.13 -2.19
N LEU A 168 9.23 2.43 -1.20
CA LEU A 168 7.81 2.63 -1.35
C LEU A 168 7.38 3.91 -0.62
N LEU A 169 6.64 4.75 -1.32
CA LEU A 169 5.89 5.86 -0.76
C LEU A 169 4.44 5.42 -0.58
N MET A 170 3.91 5.51 0.64
CA MET A 170 2.52 5.16 0.95
C MET A 170 1.75 6.41 1.39
N ASP A 171 0.66 6.70 0.67
CA ASP A 171 -0.34 7.66 1.11
C ASP A 171 -1.60 6.91 1.54
N ILE A 172 -1.79 6.83 2.85
CA ILE A 172 -2.83 6.04 3.51
C ILE A 172 -3.91 6.95 4.13
N ASP A 173 -3.78 8.28 3.99
CA ASP A 173 -4.87 9.21 4.34
C ASP A 173 -5.76 9.38 3.12
N GLY A 174 -6.76 8.50 2.98
CA GLY A 174 -7.42 8.39 1.69
C GLY A 174 -8.77 7.72 1.65
N LYS A 175 -9.32 7.62 0.45
CA LYS A 175 -10.53 6.84 0.13
C LYS A 175 -10.13 5.56 -0.59
N ILE A 176 -10.79 4.47 -0.24
CA ILE A 176 -10.76 3.22 -1.01
C ILE A 176 -12.15 3.05 -1.58
N ASP A 177 -12.31 3.18 -2.89
CA ASP A 177 -13.60 2.98 -3.55
C ASP A 177 -13.93 1.49 -3.56
N ASP A 178 -15.19 1.13 -3.28
CA ASP A 178 -15.61 -0.27 -3.41
C ASP A 178 -15.34 -0.78 -4.82
N ALA A 179 -15.47 0.06 -5.86
CA ALA A 179 -15.21 -0.32 -7.24
C ALA A 179 -13.74 -0.70 -7.54
N ASP A 180 -12.79 -0.26 -6.69
CA ASP A 180 -11.37 -0.58 -6.81
C ASP A 180 -10.99 -1.87 -6.06
N LEU A 181 -11.88 -2.39 -5.19
CA LEU A 181 -11.67 -3.64 -4.47
C LEU A 181 -12.12 -4.85 -5.31
N PRO A 182 -11.44 -6.01 -5.21
CA PRO A 182 -11.94 -7.26 -5.81
C PRO A 182 -13.33 -7.63 -5.27
N SER A 183 -14.20 -8.22 -6.10
CA SER A 183 -15.57 -8.60 -5.68
C SER A 183 -15.61 -9.51 -4.46
N GLU A 184 -14.65 -10.42 -4.31
CA GLU A 184 -14.53 -11.30 -3.14
C GLU A 184 -14.23 -10.50 -1.86
N VAL A 185 -13.37 -9.48 -1.96
CA VAL A 185 -13.02 -8.58 -0.86
C VAL A 185 -14.23 -7.71 -0.49
N GLN A 186 -14.91 -7.12 -1.48
CA GLN A 186 -16.14 -6.35 -1.26
C GLN A 186 -17.21 -7.20 -0.55
N GLN A 187 -17.40 -8.45 -0.99
CA GLN A 187 -18.39 -9.34 -0.41
C GLN A 187 -18.08 -9.66 1.05
N LYS A 188 -16.82 -9.98 1.38
CA LYS A 188 -16.39 -10.22 2.76
C LYS A 188 -16.50 -8.97 3.64
N LEU A 189 -16.25 -7.78 3.09
CA LEU A 189 -16.34 -6.50 3.77
C LEU A 189 -17.77 -5.94 3.90
N SER A 190 -18.75 -6.57 3.24
CA SER A 190 -20.12 -6.05 3.18
C SER A 190 -20.78 -5.91 4.55
N ALA A 191 -20.44 -6.81 5.50
CA ALA A 191 -21.01 -6.86 6.85
C ALA A 191 -20.38 -5.89 7.86
N TYR A 192 -19.28 -5.21 7.49
CA TYR A 192 -18.50 -4.39 8.42
C TYR A 192 -18.60 -2.91 8.05
N ASN A 193 -18.60 -2.04 9.06
CA ASN A 193 -18.61 -0.59 8.89
C ASN A 193 -17.33 0.09 9.37
N ARG A 194 -16.44 -0.66 10.02
CA ARG A 194 -15.18 -0.16 10.55
C ARG A 194 -14.14 -1.26 10.53
N ALA A 195 -12.90 -0.88 10.26
CA ALA A 195 -11.76 -1.79 10.22
C ALA A 195 -10.47 -1.05 10.56
N ARG A 196 -9.42 -1.80 10.88
CA ARG A 196 -8.03 -1.33 10.83
C ARG A 196 -7.37 -1.82 9.56
N LEU A 197 -6.46 -1.03 9.01
CA LEU A 197 -5.57 -1.44 7.94
C LEU A 197 -4.24 -1.89 8.53
N LEU A 198 -3.88 -3.14 8.30
CA LEU A 198 -2.66 -3.76 8.79
C LEU A 198 -1.74 -4.12 7.61
N PRO A 199 -0.40 -4.06 7.77
CA PRO A 199 0.52 -4.50 6.74
C PRO A 199 0.53 -6.02 6.59
N ALA A 200 0.64 -6.51 5.35
CA ALA A 200 0.72 -7.92 5.00
C ALA A 200 1.83 -8.20 3.95
N GLY A 201 2.11 -9.47 3.68
CA GLY A 201 3.16 -9.87 2.74
C GLY A 201 4.53 -9.30 3.10
N ALA A 202 5.27 -8.79 2.10
CA ALA A 202 6.58 -8.16 2.32
C ALA A 202 6.51 -6.93 3.25
N LEU A 203 5.37 -6.21 3.26
CA LEU A 203 5.19 -5.04 4.11
C LEU A 203 5.12 -5.40 5.60
N ALA A 204 4.60 -6.58 5.94
CA ALA A 204 4.55 -7.06 7.32
C ALA A 204 5.95 -7.30 7.91
N LYS A 205 6.90 -7.76 7.09
CA LYS A 205 8.29 -8.05 7.53
C LYS A 205 9.05 -6.80 7.97
N ILE A 206 8.61 -5.62 7.52
CA ILE A 206 9.18 -4.33 7.95
C ILE A 206 8.79 -4.00 9.41
N GLY A 207 7.75 -4.64 9.93
CA GLY A 207 7.30 -4.49 11.31
C GLY A 207 6.52 -3.20 11.56
N LEU A 208 5.84 -2.67 10.54
CA LEU A 208 4.90 -1.55 10.73
C LEU A 208 3.71 -2.01 11.60
N PRO A 209 3.18 -1.13 12.48
CA PRO A 209 1.94 -1.40 13.22
C PRO A 209 0.73 -1.23 12.28
N ALA A 210 -0.47 -1.13 12.85
CA ALA A 210 -1.64 -0.68 12.10
C ALA A 210 -1.35 0.65 11.39
N VAL A 211 -1.54 0.68 10.07
CA VAL A 211 -1.20 1.84 9.24
C VAL A 211 -2.34 2.85 9.16
N ALA A 212 -3.59 2.40 9.35
CA ALA A 212 -4.78 3.24 9.31
C ALA A 212 -5.97 2.65 10.08
N VAL A 213 -6.95 3.52 10.38
CA VAL A 213 -8.34 3.15 10.66
C VAL A 213 -9.17 3.47 9.42
N ALA A 214 -10.08 2.58 9.04
CA ALA A 214 -10.98 2.72 7.92
C ALA A 214 -12.44 2.68 8.41
N ASP A 215 -13.22 3.69 8.05
CA ASP A 215 -14.64 3.82 8.35
C ASP A 215 -15.42 3.74 7.02
N LYS A 216 -16.42 2.86 6.94
CA LYS A 216 -17.21 2.66 5.72
C LYS A 216 -18.22 3.78 5.55
N ILE A 217 -18.25 4.37 4.36
CA ILE A 217 -19.20 5.40 3.98
C ILE A 217 -20.04 4.90 2.80
N SER A 218 -21.35 5.12 2.88
CA SER A 218 -22.27 4.83 1.79
C SER A 218 -23.31 5.94 1.72
N ASP A 219 -23.06 6.89 0.82
CA ASP A 219 -23.98 7.98 0.49
C ASP A 219 -24.58 7.76 -0.91
N GLU A 220 -25.50 8.64 -1.35
CA GLU A 220 -26.13 8.54 -2.68
C GLU A 220 -25.11 8.58 -3.84
N ASP A 221 -23.99 9.30 -3.64
CA ASP A 221 -22.99 9.57 -4.67
C ASP A 221 -21.72 8.71 -4.57
N TRP A 222 -21.49 8.03 -3.44
CA TRP A 222 -20.23 7.32 -3.20
C TRP A 222 -20.37 6.16 -2.21
N ARG A 223 -19.67 5.06 -2.49
CA ARG A 223 -19.55 3.89 -1.61
C ARG A 223 -18.09 3.47 -1.50
N GLY A 224 -17.62 3.28 -0.28
CA GLY A 224 -16.27 2.82 -0.03
C GLY A 224 -15.84 3.05 1.42
N TRP A 225 -14.54 3.17 1.61
CA TRP A 225 -13.91 3.30 2.92
C TRP A 225 -13.12 4.60 3.00
N GLU A 226 -13.42 5.43 3.99
CA GLU A 226 -12.59 6.59 4.34
C GLU A 226 -11.54 6.16 5.36
N THR A 227 -10.29 6.47 5.09
CA THR A 227 -9.15 6.01 5.86
C THR A 227 -8.41 7.17 6.49
N ARG A 228 -7.97 6.95 7.73
CA ARG A 228 -7.13 7.88 8.49
C ARG A 228 -5.90 7.13 8.94
N SER A 229 -4.76 7.56 8.42
CA SER A 229 -3.45 7.05 8.74
C SER A 229 -3.13 7.27 10.22
N LEU A 230 -2.66 6.20 10.85
CA LEU A 230 -2.13 6.15 12.21
C LEU A 230 -0.62 6.43 12.26
N LEU A 231 0.02 6.56 11.09
CA LEU A 231 1.45 6.80 10.98
C LEU A 231 1.77 8.30 11.16
N LYS A 232 2.92 8.58 11.77
CA LYS A 232 3.37 9.95 12.03
C LYS A 232 3.73 10.71 10.74
N ALA A 233 4.36 10.02 9.78
CA ALA A 233 4.80 10.61 8.51
C ALA A 233 3.73 10.44 7.42
N LYS A 234 3.42 11.53 6.72
CA LYS A 234 2.34 11.59 5.71
C LYS A 234 2.82 12.39 4.50
N PRO A 235 3.11 11.75 3.35
CA PRO A 235 3.14 10.31 3.11
C PRO A 235 4.24 9.56 3.90
N THR A 236 4.07 8.25 4.09
CA THR A 236 5.08 7.39 4.75
C THR A 236 6.07 6.83 3.73
N ILE A 237 7.37 6.94 4.01
CA ILE A 237 8.43 6.30 3.22
C ILE A 237 8.86 4.99 3.88
N VAL A 238 8.84 3.93 3.09
CA VAL A 238 9.37 2.61 3.41
C VAL A 238 10.63 2.40 2.56
N ASN A 239 11.79 2.35 3.21
CA ASN A 239 13.05 2.10 2.51
C ASN A 239 13.19 0.61 2.17
N GLU A 240 13.98 0.29 1.14
CA GLU A 240 14.36 -1.09 0.77
C GLU A 240 13.18 -2.01 0.45
N PHE A 241 12.10 -1.48 -0.13
CA PHE A 241 10.96 -2.28 -0.57
C PHE A 241 11.18 -2.84 -1.99
N PRO A 242 11.06 -4.16 -2.23
CA PRO A 242 11.30 -4.76 -3.55
C PRO A 242 10.27 -4.33 -4.61
N LEU A 243 10.71 -4.22 -5.86
CA LEU A 243 9.82 -3.86 -6.98
C LEU A 243 8.89 -5.00 -7.41
N ASP A 244 9.33 -6.25 -7.24
CA ASP A 244 8.64 -7.47 -7.66
C ASP A 244 7.68 -8.04 -6.60
N GLU A 245 7.48 -7.28 -5.51
CA GLU A 245 6.52 -7.58 -4.45
C GLU A 245 5.29 -6.68 -4.52
N ASP A 246 4.11 -7.27 -4.29
CA ASP A 246 2.89 -6.49 -4.10
C ASP A 246 2.94 -5.80 -2.73
N VAL A 247 2.48 -4.56 -2.67
CA VAL A 247 2.13 -3.93 -1.40
C VAL A 247 0.80 -4.52 -0.96
N ARG A 248 0.77 -5.23 0.17
CA ARG A 248 -0.45 -5.84 0.68
C ARG A 248 -0.86 -5.23 2.00
N LEU A 249 -2.15 -4.94 2.10
CA LEU A 249 -2.82 -4.50 3.32
C LEU A 249 -3.95 -5.46 3.66
N VAL A 250 -4.27 -5.55 4.94
CA VAL A 250 -5.35 -6.36 5.48
C VAL A 250 -6.36 -5.45 6.13
N PHE A 251 -7.63 -5.58 5.76
CA PHE A 251 -8.73 -5.13 6.61
C PHE A 251 -8.85 -6.10 7.78
N SER A 252 -8.53 -5.62 8.97
CA SER A 252 -8.74 -6.32 10.23
C SER A 252 -10.00 -5.77 10.91
N THR A 253 -10.94 -6.67 11.15
CA THR A 253 -12.17 -6.42 11.90
C THR A 253 -12.20 -7.36 13.10
N ASP A 254 -13.05 -7.07 14.09
CA ASP A 254 -12.98 -7.79 15.37
C ASP A 254 -13.34 -9.28 15.25
N ASP A 255 -14.19 -9.66 14.28
CA ASP A 255 -14.74 -11.03 14.18
C ASP A 255 -14.29 -11.80 12.93
N ALA A 256 -13.51 -11.19 12.02
CA ALA A 256 -13.15 -11.80 10.74
C ALA A 256 -11.67 -12.15 10.65
N THR A 257 -11.37 -13.25 9.96
CA THR A 257 -10.05 -13.45 9.36
C THR A 257 -9.72 -12.25 8.48
N GLY A 258 -8.51 -11.71 8.63
CA GLY A 258 -8.06 -10.54 7.88
C GLY A 258 -8.31 -10.65 6.37
N ILE A 259 -8.86 -9.58 5.78
CA ILE A 259 -9.21 -9.53 4.36
C ILE A 259 -8.13 -8.76 3.59
N GLU A 260 -7.27 -9.49 2.88
CA GLU A 260 -6.15 -8.93 2.11
C GLU A 260 -6.61 -8.21 0.83
N PHE A 261 -5.92 -7.10 0.50
CA PHE A 261 -6.01 -6.42 -0.80
C PHE A 261 -4.70 -5.69 -1.14
N VAL A 262 -4.58 -5.27 -2.40
CA VAL A 262 -3.47 -4.46 -2.90
C VAL A 262 -4.00 -3.05 -3.20
N PRO A 263 -3.50 -1.98 -2.53
CA PRO A 263 -3.94 -0.62 -2.81
C PRO A 263 -3.47 -0.15 -4.20
N LYS A 264 -4.07 0.94 -4.69
CA LYS A 264 -3.73 1.53 -5.99
C LYS A 264 -2.23 1.85 -6.08
N GLY A 265 -1.58 1.42 -7.16
CA GLY A 265 -0.13 1.57 -7.36
C GLY A 265 0.73 0.62 -6.51
N GLY A 266 0.10 -0.23 -5.69
CA GLY A 266 0.77 -1.25 -4.88
C GLY A 266 1.10 -2.53 -5.63
N VAL A 267 0.68 -2.68 -6.90
CA VAL A 267 0.98 -3.87 -7.70
C VAL A 267 2.50 -3.98 -7.93
N ARG A 268 3.03 -5.20 -7.92
CA ARG A 268 4.42 -5.45 -8.31
C ARG A 268 4.73 -4.97 -9.73
N LEU A 269 5.95 -4.51 -9.96
CA LEU A 269 6.41 -4.06 -11.28
C LEU A 269 7.14 -5.16 -12.04
N THR A 270 6.74 -5.38 -13.29
CA THR A 270 7.34 -6.40 -14.18
C THR A 270 8.09 -5.83 -15.39
N SER A 271 8.04 -4.52 -15.58
CA SER A 271 8.76 -3.85 -16.68
C SER A 271 10.27 -3.89 -16.48
N ASP A 272 11.01 -3.90 -17.59
CA ASP A 272 12.48 -3.75 -17.60
C ASP A 272 12.92 -2.28 -17.72
N VAL A 273 11.97 -1.36 -17.92
CA VAL A 273 12.16 0.08 -18.13
C VAL A 273 11.20 0.83 -17.22
N LEU A 274 11.75 1.63 -16.31
CA LEU A 274 11.01 2.42 -15.33
C LEU A 274 11.45 3.88 -15.42
N VAL A 275 10.50 4.80 -15.33
CA VAL A 275 10.75 6.24 -15.45
C VAL A 275 10.26 6.93 -14.18
N PHE A 276 11.10 7.82 -13.67
CA PHE A 276 10.92 8.53 -12.41
C PHE A 276 11.07 10.04 -12.60
N ARG A 277 10.47 10.78 -11.67
CA ARG A 277 10.61 12.22 -11.50
C ARG A 277 11.28 12.51 -10.15
N ALA A 278 12.01 13.62 -10.04
CA ALA A 278 12.51 14.08 -8.75
C ALA A 278 11.38 14.72 -7.92
N ASP A 279 11.34 14.45 -6.61
CA ASP A 279 10.33 15.04 -5.70
C ASP A 279 10.60 16.51 -5.36
N SER A 280 11.78 17.03 -5.71
CA SER A 280 12.19 18.40 -5.46
C SER A 280 12.91 18.93 -6.69
N ALA A 281 12.73 20.22 -6.99
CA ALA A 281 13.58 20.94 -7.93
C ALA A 281 14.97 21.04 -7.30
N ALA A 282 15.76 19.97 -7.44
CA ALA A 282 17.19 20.05 -7.20
C ALA A 282 17.73 21.12 -8.16
N ASP A 283 18.68 21.95 -7.70
CA ASP A 283 19.46 22.78 -8.62
C ASP A 283 19.95 21.90 -9.77
N GLU A 284 20.04 22.45 -10.99
CA GLU A 284 20.33 21.67 -12.22
C GLU A 284 21.59 20.77 -12.12
N GLN A 285 22.46 21.05 -11.15
CA GLN A 285 23.72 20.35 -10.88
C GLN A 285 23.66 19.33 -9.71
N GLU A 286 22.62 19.32 -8.89
CA GLU A 286 22.53 18.42 -7.74
C GLU A 286 21.74 17.15 -8.07
N VAL A 287 22.31 15.98 -7.75
CA VAL A 287 21.65 14.69 -7.96
C VAL A 287 20.59 14.49 -6.87
N PRO A 288 19.29 14.33 -7.21
CA PRO A 288 18.22 14.25 -6.22
C PRO A 288 18.39 13.10 -5.24
N SER A 289 17.89 13.27 -4.01
CA SER A 289 17.89 12.21 -3.01
C SER A 289 16.72 11.23 -3.15
N THR A 290 15.61 11.66 -3.77
CA THR A 290 14.39 10.87 -3.92
C THR A 290 13.80 11.07 -5.31
N LEU A 291 13.49 9.95 -5.96
CA LEU A 291 12.83 9.89 -7.25
C LEU A 291 11.55 9.07 -7.12
N THR A 292 10.41 9.60 -7.57
CA THR A 292 9.11 8.94 -7.54
C THR A 292 8.75 8.39 -8.91
N LEU A 293 8.23 7.16 -8.96
CA LEU A 293 7.86 6.49 -10.19
C LEU A 293 6.75 7.26 -10.90
N LEU A 294 7.02 7.63 -12.15
CA LEU A 294 6.04 8.23 -13.06
C LEU A 294 5.31 7.15 -13.87
N GLY A 295 6.03 6.10 -14.29
CA GLY A 295 5.45 5.00 -15.02
C GLY A 295 6.47 3.96 -15.49
N SER A 296 5.99 2.94 -16.18
CA SER A 296 6.79 1.91 -16.84
C SER A 296 6.70 2.03 -18.35
N GLY A 297 7.78 1.64 -19.05
CA GLY A 297 7.80 1.56 -20.51
C GLY A 297 7.96 2.91 -21.21
N SER A 298 7.22 3.13 -22.31
CA SER A 298 7.28 4.38 -23.08
C SER A 298 6.36 5.42 -22.48
N LEU A 299 6.89 6.63 -22.28
CA LEU A 299 6.09 7.77 -21.86
C LEU A 299 6.72 9.08 -22.34
N LYS A 300 5.91 10.14 -22.36
CA LYS A 300 6.40 11.51 -22.48
C LYS A 300 5.90 12.33 -21.31
N ASP A 301 6.70 13.29 -20.88
CA ASP A 301 6.39 14.12 -19.74
C ASP A 301 6.91 15.55 -19.91
N ARG A 302 6.25 16.51 -19.26
CA ARG A 302 6.61 17.93 -19.34
C ARG A 302 7.89 18.29 -18.60
N GLU A 303 8.28 17.48 -17.60
CA GLU A 303 9.51 17.74 -16.86
C GLU A 303 10.72 17.73 -17.80
N LYS A 304 11.55 18.76 -17.72
CA LYS A 304 12.74 18.88 -18.58
C LYS A 304 13.71 17.73 -18.37
N ARG A 305 13.83 17.26 -17.13
CA ARG A 305 14.72 16.17 -16.73
C ARG A 305 13.92 15.03 -16.11
N LEU A 306 14.12 13.84 -16.65
CA LEU A 306 13.55 12.59 -16.14
C LEU A 306 14.66 11.64 -15.71
N TYR A 307 14.29 10.63 -14.93
CA TYR A 307 15.23 9.62 -14.45
C TYR A 307 14.78 8.24 -14.89
N LEU A 308 15.70 7.49 -15.49
CA LEU A 308 15.42 6.23 -16.14
C LEU A 308 16.14 5.10 -15.38
N ALA A 309 15.40 4.12 -14.90
CA ALA A 309 15.96 2.86 -14.43
C ALA A 309 15.73 1.77 -15.48
N VAL A 310 16.82 1.14 -15.93
CA VAL A 310 16.77 0.04 -16.90
C VAL A 310 17.57 -1.15 -16.42
N ARG A 311 17.14 -2.37 -16.77
CA ARG A 311 17.94 -3.58 -16.50
C ARG A 311 19.29 -3.52 -17.22
N ALA A 312 20.31 -4.14 -16.64
CA ALA A 312 21.69 -4.12 -17.17
C ALA A 312 21.83 -4.57 -18.64
N LYS A 313 20.92 -5.45 -19.11
CA LYS A 313 20.80 -5.94 -20.49
C LYS A 313 20.22 -4.93 -21.51
N ALA A 314 19.67 -3.81 -21.04
CA ALA A 314 19.06 -2.81 -21.89
C ALA A 314 20.12 -1.96 -22.61
N GLN A 315 19.83 -1.56 -23.83
CA GLN A 315 20.59 -0.56 -24.58
C GLN A 315 19.81 0.75 -24.55
N VAL A 316 20.47 1.84 -24.17
CA VAL A 316 19.88 3.18 -24.15
C VAL A 316 20.58 4.04 -25.19
N THR A 317 19.81 4.59 -26.12
CA THR A 317 20.30 5.39 -27.24
C THR A 317 19.63 6.76 -27.21
N PRO A 318 20.38 7.85 -26.96
CA PRO A 318 19.84 9.20 -27.03
C PRO A 318 19.55 9.59 -28.50
N SER A 319 18.51 10.38 -28.71
CA SER A 319 18.27 11.05 -29.99
C SER A 319 19.25 12.21 -30.18
N GLU A 320 19.32 12.76 -31.38
CA GLU A 320 20.12 13.97 -31.65
C GLU A 320 19.69 15.12 -30.73
N GLY A 321 20.65 15.72 -30.02
CA GLY A 321 20.40 16.79 -29.05
C GLY A 321 19.87 16.34 -27.68
N ALA A 322 19.68 15.04 -27.43
CA ALA A 322 19.28 14.52 -26.13
C ALA A 322 20.49 14.31 -25.21
N GLY A 323 20.33 14.65 -23.93
CA GLY A 323 21.29 14.40 -22.86
C GLY A 323 21.03 13.08 -22.15
N ILE A 324 22.09 12.33 -21.85
CA ILE A 324 22.03 11.15 -20.99
C ILE A 324 23.25 11.13 -20.06
N GLU A 325 22.99 10.97 -18.77
CA GLU A 325 24.00 10.93 -17.72
C GLU A 325 23.78 9.70 -16.84
N TYR A 326 24.81 8.89 -16.62
CA TYR A 326 24.75 7.77 -15.68
C TYR A 326 24.90 8.27 -14.25
N ILE A 327 23.93 7.99 -13.37
CA ILE A 327 23.90 8.51 -11.99
C ILE A 327 24.04 7.42 -10.91
N GLY A 328 24.02 6.15 -11.30
CA GLY A 328 24.24 5.04 -10.38
C GLY A 328 23.60 3.72 -10.79
N ALA A 329 23.60 2.75 -9.88
CA ALA A 329 23.00 1.44 -10.08
C ALA A 329 22.32 0.94 -8.79
N ILE A 330 21.35 0.06 -8.96
CA ILE A 330 20.66 -0.67 -7.89
C ILE A 330 20.64 -2.15 -8.29
N SER A 331 21.56 -2.96 -7.76
CA SER A 331 21.69 -4.37 -8.18
C SER A 331 21.80 -4.46 -9.72
N GLU A 332 20.92 -5.21 -10.39
CA GLU A 332 20.85 -5.40 -11.85
C GLU A 332 20.28 -4.20 -12.63
N TRP A 333 20.02 -3.06 -11.98
CA TRP A 333 19.47 -1.86 -12.60
C TRP A 333 20.52 -0.77 -12.74
N LYS A 334 20.54 -0.11 -13.90
CA LYS A 334 21.30 1.11 -14.17
C LYS A 334 20.36 2.31 -14.14
N LEU A 335 20.80 3.38 -13.51
CA LEU A 335 20.07 4.64 -13.38
C LEU A 335 20.72 5.71 -14.27
N PHE A 336 19.89 6.40 -15.04
CA PHE A 336 20.30 7.51 -15.89
C PHE A 336 19.43 8.74 -15.63
N ALA A 337 20.01 9.94 -15.66
CA ALA A 337 19.26 11.17 -15.88
C ALA A 337 19.20 11.45 -17.39
N ILE A 338 18.04 11.89 -17.88
CA ILE A 338 17.81 12.12 -19.31
C ILE A 338 17.17 13.49 -19.54
N GLU A 339 17.57 14.11 -20.66
CA GLU A 339 16.99 15.35 -21.18
C GLU A 339 16.71 15.18 -22.69
N GLY A 340 15.51 15.51 -23.14
CA GLY A 340 15.06 15.25 -24.50
C GLY A 340 14.57 13.82 -24.71
N SER A 341 14.80 13.27 -25.90
CA SER A 341 14.23 11.99 -26.34
C SER A 341 15.27 10.86 -26.31
N VAL A 342 14.96 9.77 -25.61
CA VAL A 342 15.78 8.55 -25.57
C VAL A 342 14.99 7.33 -26.03
N SER A 343 15.66 6.44 -26.74
CA SER A 343 15.14 5.12 -27.12
C SER A 343 15.82 4.05 -26.26
N VAL A 344 15.03 3.17 -25.67
CA VAL A 344 15.53 2.03 -24.88
C VAL A 344 15.15 0.75 -25.58
N THR A 345 16.11 -0.12 -25.81
CA THR A 345 15.90 -1.44 -26.42
C THR A 345 16.20 -2.53 -25.41
N VAL A 346 15.23 -3.42 -25.18
CA VAL A 346 15.36 -4.59 -24.32
C VAL A 346 15.00 -5.84 -25.11
N GLY A 347 16.00 -6.60 -25.55
CA GLY A 347 15.78 -7.73 -26.46
C GLY A 347 15.22 -7.24 -27.80
N ARG A 348 13.95 -7.55 -28.09
CA ARG A 348 13.23 -7.10 -29.29
C ARG A 348 12.26 -5.95 -29.03
N ASP A 349 12.03 -5.61 -27.76
CA ASP A 349 11.09 -4.56 -27.39
C ASP A 349 11.81 -3.21 -27.42
N THR A 350 11.14 -2.20 -28.00
CA THR A 350 11.63 -0.82 -28.05
C THR A 350 10.70 0.07 -27.25
N TYR A 351 11.29 0.95 -26.45
CA TYR A 351 10.60 1.93 -25.62
C TYR A 351 11.10 3.32 -25.97
N ARG A 352 10.22 4.33 -25.93
CA ARG A 352 10.56 5.74 -26.17
C ARG A 352 10.20 6.56 -24.97
N ILE A 353 11.17 7.30 -24.45
CA ILE A 353 10.98 8.21 -23.33
C ILE A 353 11.33 9.62 -23.80
N GLN A 354 10.45 10.58 -23.56
CA GLN A 354 10.66 11.98 -23.92
C GLN A 354 10.43 12.87 -22.70
N SER A 355 11.47 13.57 -22.27
CA SER A 355 11.35 14.66 -21.30
C SER A 355 11.14 16.01 -22.02
N GLY A 356 10.62 17.01 -21.31
CA GLY A 356 10.36 18.34 -21.85
C GLY A 356 9.33 18.38 -22.98
N ALA A 357 8.38 17.45 -23.00
CA ALA A 357 7.30 17.43 -23.99
C ALA A 357 6.25 18.52 -23.69
N ASP A 358 5.51 18.97 -24.70
CA ASP A 358 4.41 19.94 -24.51
C ASP A 358 3.27 19.39 -23.63
N GLN A 359 3.13 18.06 -23.60
CA GLN A 359 2.06 17.35 -22.93
C GLN A 359 2.53 15.99 -22.44
N SER A 360 2.15 15.63 -21.21
CA SER A 360 2.39 14.32 -20.63
C SER A 360 1.47 13.27 -21.24
N ASP A 361 2.00 12.08 -21.48
CA ASP A 361 1.25 10.92 -21.96
C ASP A 361 1.96 9.67 -21.47
N SER A 362 1.22 8.90 -20.69
CA SER A 362 1.65 7.63 -20.15
C SER A 362 0.50 6.65 -20.27
N ALA A 363 0.83 5.37 -20.41
CA ALA A 363 -0.16 4.33 -20.30
C ALA A 363 0.32 3.26 -19.33
N SER A 364 -0.64 2.58 -18.68
CA SER A 364 -0.37 1.45 -17.83
C SER A 364 -1.43 0.36 -18.01
N ILE A 365 -1.02 -0.88 -17.81
CA ILE A 365 -1.88 -2.05 -17.89
C ILE A 365 -2.19 -2.52 -16.47
N GLU A 366 -3.47 -2.59 -16.16
CA GLU A 366 -3.99 -3.17 -14.94
C GLU A 366 -4.61 -4.53 -15.27
N ALA A 367 -4.31 -5.56 -14.47
CA ALA A 367 -4.94 -6.87 -14.56
C ALA A 367 -5.72 -7.18 -13.29
N ILE A 368 -6.96 -7.65 -13.46
CA ILE A 368 -7.86 -8.02 -12.36
C ILE A 368 -8.32 -9.46 -12.60
N GLY A 369 -8.00 -10.37 -11.68
CA GLY A 369 -8.37 -11.77 -11.77
C GLY A 369 -8.20 -12.51 -10.45
N HIS A 370 -8.50 -13.81 -10.46
CA HIS A 370 -8.39 -14.65 -9.27
C HIS A 370 -6.94 -15.14 -9.10
N GLY A 371 -6.28 -14.73 -8.02
CA GLY A 371 -4.92 -15.17 -7.70
C GLY A 371 -4.81 -16.66 -7.37
N LEU A 372 -3.58 -17.18 -7.36
CA LEU A 372 -3.24 -18.48 -6.76
C LEU A 372 -2.83 -18.27 -5.29
N GLY A 373 -3.57 -18.85 -4.35
CA GLY A 373 -3.17 -18.86 -2.94
C GLY A 373 -2.14 -19.94 -2.65
N GLY A 374 -1.38 -19.77 -1.57
CA GLY A 374 -0.50 -20.81 -1.01
C GLY A 374 0.88 -20.87 -1.64
N ALA A 375 1.21 -19.94 -2.52
CA ALA A 375 2.54 -19.80 -3.10
C ALA A 375 2.86 -18.33 -3.38
N ASN A 376 4.15 -18.02 -3.39
CA ASN A 376 4.70 -16.77 -3.89
C ASN A 376 5.37 -17.01 -5.24
N ALA A 377 5.41 -16.00 -6.09
CA ALA A 377 6.15 -16.04 -7.33
C ALA A 377 6.65 -14.66 -7.68
N ARG A 378 7.59 -14.60 -8.62
CA ARG A 378 8.12 -13.35 -9.15
C ARG A 378 7.10 -12.55 -9.96
N PHE A 379 6.20 -13.24 -10.67
CA PHE A 379 5.18 -12.62 -11.52
C PHE A 379 3.79 -12.85 -10.92
N PRO A 380 2.81 -11.96 -11.17
CA PRO A 380 1.43 -12.21 -10.79
C PRO A 380 0.93 -13.52 -11.39
N ILE A 381 0.17 -14.29 -10.62
CA ILE A 381 -0.40 -15.57 -11.06
C ILE A 381 -1.92 -15.45 -11.04
N TYR A 382 -2.57 -15.84 -12.14
CA TYR A 382 -4.02 -15.87 -12.23
C TYR A 382 -4.52 -17.27 -12.59
N ARG A 383 -5.62 -17.67 -11.94
CA ARG A 383 -6.39 -18.88 -12.27
C ARG A 383 -7.39 -18.53 -13.37
N GLY A 384 -6.94 -18.72 -14.60
CA GLY A 384 -7.59 -18.29 -15.83
C GLY A 384 -7.29 -16.84 -16.19
N CYS A 385 -7.60 -16.50 -17.44
CA CYS A 385 -7.33 -15.18 -18.00
C CYS A 385 -7.97 -14.05 -17.17
N PRO A 386 -7.16 -13.10 -16.65
CA PRO A 386 -7.67 -11.93 -15.95
C PRO A 386 -8.30 -10.94 -16.94
N ILE A 387 -9.07 -9.99 -16.39
CA ILE A 387 -9.56 -8.85 -17.16
C ILE A 387 -8.48 -7.77 -17.17
N PHE A 388 -8.11 -7.32 -18.36
CA PHE A 388 -7.14 -6.24 -18.52
C PHE A 388 -7.85 -4.89 -18.72
N PHE A 389 -7.29 -3.85 -18.11
CA PHE A 389 -7.63 -2.46 -18.35
C PHE A 389 -6.37 -1.71 -18.78
N VAL A 390 -6.51 -0.85 -19.80
CA VAL A 390 -5.48 0.09 -20.20
C VAL A 390 -5.87 1.45 -19.65
N HIS A 391 -5.03 1.98 -18.77
CA HIS A 391 -5.09 3.34 -18.29
C HIS A 391 -4.23 4.19 -19.22
N ARG A 392 -4.75 5.29 -19.72
CA ARG A 392 -3.96 6.30 -20.44
C ARG A 392 -4.38 7.65 -19.89
N ASN A 393 -3.48 8.31 -19.16
CA ASN A 393 -3.81 9.46 -18.31
C ASN A 393 -5.02 9.13 -17.39
N ALA A 394 -6.06 9.98 -17.37
CA ALA A 394 -7.26 9.76 -16.56
C ALA A 394 -8.24 8.71 -17.14
N LEU A 395 -8.03 8.24 -18.37
CA LEU A 395 -8.95 7.33 -19.04
C LEU A 395 -8.62 5.87 -18.75
N ARG A 396 -9.59 5.15 -18.18
CA ARG A 396 -9.55 3.70 -18.01
C ARG A 396 -10.45 3.04 -19.06
N LYS A 397 -9.88 2.15 -19.88
CA LYS A 397 -10.64 1.37 -20.87
C LYS A 397 -10.35 -0.12 -20.71
N LYS A 398 -11.37 -0.95 -20.92
CA LYS A 398 -11.18 -2.40 -20.97
C LYS A 398 -10.29 -2.74 -22.19
N GLY A 399 -9.25 -3.53 -21.95
CA GLY A 399 -8.34 -4.00 -22.99
C GLY A 399 -9.01 -4.96 -23.96
N ASP A 400 -8.63 -4.88 -25.23
CA ASP A 400 -9.14 -5.68 -26.34
C ASP A 400 -8.05 -5.97 -27.38
N HIS A 401 -8.39 -6.69 -28.45
CA HIS A 401 -7.46 -7.04 -29.53
C HIS A 401 -6.86 -5.84 -30.28
N LYS A 402 -7.45 -4.64 -30.13
CA LYS A 402 -6.96 -3.40 -30.77
C LYS A 402 -5.95 -2.67 -29.89
N SER A 403 -6.23 -2.64 -28.59
CA SER A 403 -5.42 -1.93 -27.59
C SER A 403 -4.28 -2.77 -27.01
N LEU A 404 -4.39 -4.10 -27.05
CA LEU A 404 -3.43 -5.02 -26.47
C LEU A 404 -2.84 -6.00 -27.47
N ARG A 405 -1.60 -6.38 -27.16
CA ARG A 405 -0.85 -7.46 -27.78
C ARG A 405 -0.45 -8.48 -26.75
N MET A 406 -0.23 -9.72 -27.19
CA MET A 406 0.21 -10.82 -26.35
C MET A 406 1.29 -11.66 -27.02
N ARG A 407 2.11 -12.32 -26.20
CA ARG A 407 3.04 -13.38 -26.63
C ARG A 407 3.39 -14.29 -25.45
N ILE A 408 3.97 -15.45 -25.74
CA ILE A 408 4.57 -16.30 -24.71
C ILE A 408 5.89 -15.66 -24.28
N SER A 409 6.07 -15.47 -22.97
CA SER A 409 7.25 -14.79 -22.44
C SER A 409 8.52 -15.61 -22.70
N GLY A 410 9.63 -14.94 -23.01
CA GLY A 410 10.94 -15.58 -23.19
C GLY A 410 11.16 -16.35 -24.50
N ARG A 411 10.13 -16.59 -25.32
CA ARG A 411 10.28 -17.31 -26.61
C ARG A 411 10.81 -16.47 -27.77
N GLY A 412 10.86 -15.15 -27.60
CA GLY A 412 11.21 -14.23 -28.68
C GLY A 412 10.13 -14.10 -29.75
N ASP A 413 8.92 -14.56 -29.49
CA ASP A 413 7.78 -14.46 -30.40
C ASP A 413 7.45 -12.99 -30.74
N GLN A 414 6.88 -12.76 -31.92
CA GLN A 414 6.35 -11.44 -32.29
C GLN A 414 5.05 -11.15 -31.53
N TRP A 415 4.78 -9.87 -31.30
CA TRP A 415 3.53 -9.41 -30.69
C TRP A 415 2.33 -9.77 -31.57
N ALA A 416 1.45 -10.63 -31.06
CA ALA A 416 0.18 -10.95 -31.71
C ALA A 416 -0.97 -10.14 -31.09
N PRO A 417 -2.07 -9.85 -31.82
CA PRO A 417 -3.27 -9.27 -31.23
C PRO A 417 -3.75 -10.08 -30.01
N PHE A 418 -4.16 -9.39 -28.95
CA PHE A 418 -4.69 -10.05 -27.76
C PHE A 418 -5.95 -10.86 -28.08
N ASP A 419 -5.96 -12.13 -27.68
CA ASP A 419 -7.07 -13.06 -27.85
C ASP A 419 -7.11 -14.01 -26.65
N ALA A 420 -8.04 -13.75 -25.73
CA ALA A 420 -8.18 -14.53 -24.50
C ALA A 420 -8.43 -16.03 -24.75
N SER A 421 -8.96 -16.41 -25.92
CA SER A 421 -9.22 -17.81 -26.27
C SER A 421 -7.97 -18.59 -26.70
N LYS A 422 -6.87 -17.87 -27.02
CA LYS A 422 -5.61 -18.44 -27.50
C LYS A 422 -4.48 -18.36 -26.48
N LEU A 423 -4.77 -17.91 -25.26
CA LEU A 423 -3.77 -17.89 -24.19
C LEU A 423 -3.35 -19.33 -23.88
N SER A 424 -2.04 -19.54 -23.89
CA SER A 424 -1.43 -20.79 -23.44
C SER A 424 -1.08 -20.67 -21.96
N PHE A 425 -1.25 -21.73 -21.19
CA PHE A 425 -0.84 -21.73 -19.79
C PHE A 425 0.69 -21.52 -19.65
N GLY A 426 1.08 -20.82 -18.59
CA GLY A 426 2.47 -20.42 -18.33
C GLY A 426 2.66 -18.89 -18.34
N LEU A 427 3.89 -18.43 -18.57
CA LEU A 427 4.24 -17.01 -18.60
C LEU A 427 3.84 -16.35 -19.92
N ILE A 428 3.08 -15.28 -19.78
CA ILE A 428 2.55 -14.50 -20.89
C ILE A 428 2.95 -13.05 -20.69
N ASP A 429 3.43 -12.41 -21.76
CA ASP A 429 3.57 -10.96 -21.80
C ASP A 429 2.33 -10.36 -22.46
N ILE A 430 1.77 -9.31 -21.85
CA ILE A 430 0.77 -8.43 -22.43
C ILE A 430 1.37 -7.05 -22.57
N ALA A 431 1.18 -6.42 -23.73
CA ALA A 431 1.67 -5.08 -23.99
C ALA A 431 0.63 -4.21 -24.67
N ALA A 432 0.64 -2.93 -24.29
CA ALA A 432 0.03 -1.87 -25.07
C ALA A 432 1.14 -1.31 -25.99
N VAL A 433 0.93 -1.36 -27.30
CA VAL A 433 1.92 -0.92 -28.29
C VAL A 433 1.36 0.20 -29.15
N ASP A 434 2.23 1.13 -29.56
CA ASP A 434 1.87 2.14 -30.55
C ASP A 434 1.85 1.57 -31.98
N GLU A 435 1.39 2.37 -32.94
CA GLU A 435 1.36 1.98 -34.37
C GLU A 435 2.75 1.72 -34.96
N LYS A 436 3.80 2.27 -34.34
CA LYS A 436 5.21 2.11 -34.73
C LYS A 436 5.89 0.93 -34.00
N GLY A 437 5.14 0.16 -33.20
CA GLY A 437 5.61 -0.99 -32.45
C GLY A 437 6.35 -0.67 -31.14
N ALA A 438 6.39 0.58 -30.68
CA ALA A 438 6.95 0.94 -29.38
C ALA A 438 6.00 0.50 -28.26
N VAL A 439 6.56 -0.06 -27.19
CA VAL A 439 5.80 -0.60 -26.06
C VAL A 439 5.52 0.53 -25.07
N PHE A 440 4.25 0.92 -24.90
CA PHE A 440 3.85 1.87 -23.86
C PHE A 440 4.00 1.26 -22.48
N ASP A 441 3.41 0.09 -22.28
CA ASP A 441 3.56 -0.66 -21.03
C ASP A 441 3.53 -2.16 -21.30
N ARG A 442 4.13 -2.93 -20.39
CA ARG A 442 4.21 -4.39 -20.46
C ARG A 442 3.98 -5.02 -19.09
N LEU A 443 2.98 -5.89 -19.04
CA LEU A 443 2.70 -6.75 -17.90
C LEU A 443 3.11 -8.20 -18.24
N THR A 444 3.94 -8.81 -17.40
CA THR A 444 4.24 -10.25 -17.49
C THR A 444 3.53 -10.97 -16.34
N PHE A 445 2.78 -12.02 -16.64
CA PHE A 445 2.01 -12.78 -15.65
C PHE A 445 1.98 -14.27 -15.99
N ALA A 446 1.60 -15.10 -15.03
CA ALA A 446 1.36 -16.53 -15.22
C ALA A 446 -0.15 -16.83 -15.35
N ASP A 447 -0.57 -17.41 -16.46
CA ASP A 447 -1.93 -17.94 -16.65
C ASP A 447 -1.97 -19.43 -16.30
N LEU A 448 -2.88 -19.81 -15.42
CA LEU A 448 -3.09 -21.18 -14.97
C LEU A 448 -4.52 -21.65 -15.31
N PRO A 449 -4.77 -22.96 -15.38
CA PRO A 449 -6.12 -23.49 -15.36
C PRO A 449 -6.95 -22.93 -14.19
N LYS A 450 -8.26 -22.71 -14.41
CA LYS A 450 -9.17 -22.20 -13.36
C LYS A 450 -9.25 -23.12 -12.14
N SER A 451 -9.04 -24.43 -12.35
CA SER A 451 -9.06 -25.46 -11.32
C SER A 451 -7.74 -25.58 -10.54
N SER A 452 -6.70 -24.81 -10.89
CA SER A 452 -5.40 -24.93 -10.24
C SER A 452 -5.44 -24.55 -8.76
N GLU A 453 -4.87 -25.41 -7.92
CA GLU A 453 -4.85 -25.24 -6.46
C GLU A 453 -3.54 -25.78 -5.87
N ILE A 454 -3.03 -25.12 -4.83
CA ILE A 454 -1.95 -25.63 -3.98
C ILE A 454 -2.50 -25.79 -2.57
N ARG A 455 -2.36 -26.99 -2.00
CA ARG A 455 -2.68 -27.26 -0.60
C ARG A 455 -1.42 -27.65 0.14
N VAL A 456 -1.22 -27.02 1.29
CA VAL A 456 -0.17 -27.36 2.24
C VAL A 456 -0.85 -28.03 3.44
N SER A 457 -0.27 -29.10 3.95
CA SER A 457 -0.74 -29.80 5.15
C SER A 457 0.44 -30.31 5.97
N VAL A 458 0.36 -30.28 7.29
CA VAL A 458 1.40 -30.82 8.19
C VAL A 458 0.80 -31.99 8.96
N PRO A 459 0.90 -33.24 8.46
CA PRO A 459 0.33 -34.41 9.15
C PRO A 459 0.95 -34.62 10.54
N SER A 460 2.26 -34.40 10.67
CA SER A 460 3.03 -34.53 11.89
C SER A 460 4.18 -33.51 11.89
N LYS A 461 4.69 -33.18 13.08
CA LYS A 461 5.84 -32.27 13.23
C LYS A 461 7.03 -32.75 12.39
N GLY A 462 7.63 -31.83 11.65
CA GLY A 462 8.74 -32.07 10.73
C GLY A 462 8.35 -32.67 9.37
N THR A 463 7.06 -32.94 9.12
CA THR A 463 6.59 -33.47 7.84
C THR A 463 5.51 -32.57 7.26
N CYS A 464 5.77 -32.03 6.08
CA CYS A 464 4.87 -31.17 5.31
C CYS A 464 4.49 -31.87 4.01
N ILE A 465 3.21 -31.87 3.65
CA ILE A 465 2.69 -32.41 2.39
C ILE A 465 2.19 -31.23 1.57
N ILE A 466 2.70 -31.11 0.35
CA ILE A 466 2.26 -30.13 -0.65
C ILE A 466 1.56 -30.90 -1.76
N GLU A 467 0.28 -30.60 -1.99
CA GLU A 467 -0.53 -31.15 -3.07
C GLU A 467 -0.78 -30.05 -4.11
N THR A 468 -0.50 -30.36 -5.38
CA THR A 468 -0.86 -29.48 -6.50
C THR A 468 -1.98 -30.12 -7.29
N ARG A 469 -3.09 -29.42 -7.55
CA ARG A 469 -4.26 -29.96 -8.27
C ARG A 469 -4.61 -29.12 -9.49
N GLY A 470 -5.31 -29.71 -10.46
CA GLY A 470 -5.82 -28.99 -11.63
C GLY A 470 -4.70 -28.56 -12.60
N LEU A 471 -3.64 -29.36 -12.69
CA LEU A 471 -2.45 -29.12 -13.51
C LEU A 471 -2.26 -30.23 -14.55
N GLU A 472 -3.34 -30.59 -15.23
CA GLU A 472 -3.31 -31.55 -16.34
C GLU A 472 -2.31 -31.07 -17.41
N ALA A 473 -1.38 -31.95 -17.81
CA ALA A 473 -0.30 -31.68 -18.76
C ALA A 473 0.85 -30.74 -18.32
N VAL A 474 0.99 -30.45 -17.02
CA VAL A 474 2.14 -29.69 -16.47
C VAL A 474 3.16 -30.65 -15.84
N SER A 475 4.43 -30.47 -16.18
CA SER A 475 5.50 -31.13 -15.43
C SER A 475 5.84 -30.27 -14.21
N VAL A 476 5.62 -30.82 -13.01
CA VAL A 476 5.98 -30.18 -11.74
C VAL A 476 7.25 -30.83 -11.19
N GLN A 477 8.26 -30.02 -10.92
CA GLN A 477 9.56 -30.49 -10.41
C GLN A 477 10.02 -29.59 -9.26
N PRO A 478 10.44 -30.15 -8.11
CA PRO A 478 11.08 -29.35 -7.07
C PRO A 478 12.44 -28.85 -7.56
N LEU A 479 12.76 -27.60 -7.27
CA LEU A 479 14.07 -26.99 -7.42
C LEU A 479 14.71 -26.82 -6.04
N ASP A 480 16.05 -26.80 -6.01
CA ASP A 480 16.85 -26.45 -4.85
C ASP A 480 16.54 -27.24 -3.57
N ILE A 481 16.84 -28.54 -3.58
CA ILE A 481 17.11 -29.30 -2.35
C ILE A 481 18.57 -29.04 -1.93
N ALA A 482 18.96 -27.76 -1.79
CA ALA A 482 20.32 -27.39 -1.40
C ALA A 482 20.51 -27.39 0.13
N ASP A 483 19.41 -27.35 0.90
CA ASP A 483 19.47 -27.54 2.35
C ASP A 483 19.48 -29.05 2.66
N GLU A 484 20.65 -29.57 3.06
CA GLU A 484 20.82 -30.99 3.47
C GLU A 484 19.85 -31.42 4.59
N ARG A 485 19.21 -30.46 5.27
CA ARG A 485 18.20 -30.70 6.32
C ARG A 485 16.81 -30.97 5.76
N VAL A 486 16.56 -30.81 4.47
CA VAL A 486 15.25 -31.03 3.85
C VAL A 486 15.32 -32.21 2.89
N ARG A 487 14.46 -33.20 3.09
CA ARG A 487 14.28 -34.32 2.16
C ARG A 487 12.92 -34.21 1.49
N VAL A 488 12.91 -34.20 0.16
CA VAL A 488 11.68 -34.19 -0.63
C VAL A 488 11.50 -35.56 -1.27
N SER A 489 10.38 -36.21 -1.02
CA SER A 489 9.92 -37.37 -1.78
C SER A 489 8.68 -36.99 -2.58
N ILE A 490 8.54 -37.60 -3.75
CA ILE A 490 7.48 -37.27 -4.71
C ILE A 490 6.63 -38.52 -4.91
N SER A 491 5.32 -38.37 -4.77
CA SER A 491 4.34 -39.37 -5.18
C SER A 491 3.58 -38.86 -6.41
N LEU A 492 3.50 -39.69 -7.44
CA LEU A 492 2.84 -39.39 -8.72
C LEU A 492 1.62 -40.30 -8.96
N SER A 493 0.92 -40.71 -7.90
CA SER A 493 -0.33 -41.47 -8.01
C SER A 493 -1.51 -40.54 -8.30
N GLY A 494 -1.54 -39.96 -9.51
CA GLY A 494 -2.52 -38.95 -9.93
C GLY A 494 -1.92 -37.55 -9.94
N GLU A 495 -2.50 -36.64 -9.17
CA GLU A 495 -1.99 -35.27 -9.01
C GLU A 495 -0.63 -35.28 -8.27
N PRO A 496 0.33 -34.41 -8.64
CA PRO A 496 1.62 -34.38 -7.97
C PRO A 496 1.49 -34.06 -6.48
N GLN A 497 2.04 -34.93 -5.65
CA GLN A 497 2.12 -34.76 -4.21
C GLN A 497 3.59 -34.81 -3.77
N PHE A 498 4.02 -33.78 -3.06
CA PHE A 498 5.37 -33.63 -2.51
C PHE A 498 5.30 -33.83 -1.01
N THR A 499 5.98 -34.86 -0.51
CA THR A 499 6.21 -35.02 0.93
C THR A 499 7.58 -34.45 1.26
N VAL A 500 7.58 -33.39 2.05
CA VAL A 500 8.78 -32.68 2.49
C VAL A 500 9.00 -33.01 3.95
N THR A 501 10.07 -33.73 4.24
CA THR A 501 10.54 -33.98 5.60
C THR A 501 11.65 -33.00 5.92
N SER A 502 11.44 -32.14 6.92
CA SER A 502 12.45 -31.23 7.44
C SER A 502 13.05 -31.79 8.74
N LEU A 503 14.38 -31.93 8.76
CA LEU A 503 15.17 -32.16 9.96
C LEU A 503 15.46 -30.84 10.70
N GLY A 504 15.24 -29.70 10.05
CA GLY A 504 15.41 -28.37 10.61
C GLY A 504 14.14 -27.88 11.30
N ALA A 505 14.33 -26.99 12.28
CA ALA A 505 13.23 -26.38 13.02
C ALA A 505 12.68 -25.10 12.35
N ARG A 506 13.31 -24.64 11.25
CA ARG A 506 12.93 -23.42 10.53
C ARG A 506 11.94 -23.72 9.41
N ASN A 507 10.98 -22.83 9.22
CA ASN A 507 10.20 -22.82 7.99
C ASN A 507 11.12 -22.44 6.82
N THR A 508 10.86 -23.06 5.68
CA THR A 508 11.57 -22.78 4.44
C THR A 508 10.57 -22.65 3.30
N ASN A 509 11.04 -22.30 2.11
CA ASN A 509 10.23 -22.41 0.90
C ASN A 509 10.75 -23.56 0.05
N LEU A 510 9.83 -24.30 -0.55
CA LEU A 510 10.14 -25.22 -1.62
C LEU A 510 9.88 -24.50 -2.95
N SER A 511 10.94 -24.29 -3.71
CA SER A 511 10.84 -23.82 -5.07
C SER A 511 10.27 -24.94 -5.94
N LEU A 512 9.11 -24.73 -6.57
CA LEU A 512 8.50 -25.64 -7.52
C LEU A 512 8.59 -25.05 -8.93
N ARG A 513 9.25 -25.75 -9.84
CA ARG A 513 9.24 -25.46 -11.27
C ARG A 513 8.04 -26.14 -11.92
N TRP A 514 7.15 -25.35 -12.49
CA TRP A 514 6.04 -25.83 -13.31
C TRP A 514 6.37 -25.56 -14.76
N ARG A 515 6.35 -26.60 -15.60
CA ARG A 515 6.74 -26.55 -17.00
C ARG A 515 5.63 -27.03 -17.92
N TRP A 516 5.24 -26.15 -18.83
CA TRP A 516 4.42 -26.42 -20.01
C TRP A 516 5.30 -26.57 -21.25
N PRO A 517 4.78 -27.06 -22.39
CA PRO A 517 5.58 -27.22 -23.61
C PRO A 517 6.27 -25.95 -24.11
N ALA A 518 5.70 -24.77 -23.84
CA ALA A 518 6.19 -23.50 -24.36
C ALA A 518 6.69 -22.51 -23.29
N SER A 519 6.52 -22.81 -22.00
CA SER A 519 6.85 -21.88 -20.91
C SER A 519 7.09 -22.63 -19.60
N GLU A 520 7.81 -22.00 -18.67
CA GLU A 520 7.93 -22.45 -17.29
C GLU A 520 7.75 -21.30 -16.29
N ILE A 521 7.33 -21.62 -15.08
CA ILE A 521 7.32 -20.72 -13.92
C ILE A 521 8.01 -21.39 -12.74
N VAL A 522 8.55 -20.57 -11.84
CA VAL A 522 9.04 -21.00 -10.53
C VAL A 522 8.17 -20.35 -9.46
N LEU A 523 7.66 -21.17 -8.56
CA LEU A 523 6.81 -20.80 -7.44
C LEU A 523 7.51 -21.17 -6.14
N GLU A 524 7.42 -20.32 -5.14
CA GLU A 524 7.88 -20.58 -3.78
C GLU A 524 6.70 -21.00 -2.91
N VAL A 525 6.68 -22.25 -2.47
CA VAL A 525 5.63 -22.79 -1.59
C VAL A 525 6.17 -22.90 -0.17
N PRO A 526 5.50 -22.32 0.85
CA PRO A 526 5.96 -22.42 2.22
C PRO A 526 5.92 -23.88 2.70
N VAL A 527 7.03 -24.31 3.29
CA VAL A 527 7.20 -25.58 3.98
C VAL A 527 7.19 -25.30 5.47
N LEU A 528 6.10 -25.71 6.12
CA LEU A 528 5.89 -25.51 7.54
C LEU A 528 6.37 -26.74 8.31
N THR A 529 7.15 -26.51 9.36
CA THR A 529 7.68 -27.59 10.22
C THR A 529 6.68 -28.07 11.28
N ASP A 530 5.66 -27.27 11.56
CA ASP A 530 4.60 -27.58 12.53
C ASP A 530 3.25 -27.04 12.04
N LYS A 531 2.14 -27.54 12.60
CA LYS A 531 0.78 -27.08 12.25
C LYS A 531 0.53 -25.63 12.65
N LEU A 532 1.15 -25.22 13.75
CA LEU A 532 1.05 -23.91 14.37
C LEU A 532 2.29 -23.68 15.24
N ALA A 533 3.06 -22.64 14.95
CA ALA A 533 4.25 -22.30 15.75
C ALA A 533 4.57 -20.81 15.69
N PHE A 534 5.30 -20.35 16.71
CA PHE A 534 5.83 -19.00 16.81
C PHE A 534 7.20 -18.92 16.15
N TYR A 535 7.52 -17.80 15.50
CA TYR A 535 8.79 -17.57 14.83
C TYR A 535 9.36 -16.19 15.18
N ASP A 536 10.69 -16.11 15.28
CA ASP A 536 11.41 -14.84 15.44
C ASP A 536 11.62 -14.12 14.09
N LYS A 537 12.25 -12.96 14.12
CA LYS A 537 12.51 -12.13 12.92
C LYS A 537 13.47 -12.80 11.91
N GLU A 538 14.26 -13.78 12.34
CA GLU A 538 15.12 -14.60 11.49
C GLU A 538 14.43 -15.87 10.97
N GLY A 539 13.17 -16.12 11.37
CA GLY A 539 12.41 -17.32 11.00
C GLY A 539 12.79 -18.57 11.79
N ASN A 540 13.46 -18.43 12.95
CA ASN A 540 13.63 -19.54 13.88
C ASN A 540 12.36 -19.77 14.70
N PRO A 541 12.04 -21.02 15.04
CA PRO A 541 10.92 -21.29 15.93
C PRO A 541 11.23 -20.78 17.33
N ILE A 542 10.28 -20.06 17.90
CA ILE A 542 10.31 -19.64 19.29
C ILE A 542 9.81 -20.82 20.15
N PRO A 543 10.59 -21.27 21.15
CA PRO A 543 10.17 -22.36 22.02
C PRO A 543 8.86 -22.07 22.75
N PRO A 544 8.03 -23.09 23.02
CA PRO A 544 6.88 -22.93 23.90
C PRO A 544 7.29 -22.36 25.26
N HIS A 545 6.48 -21.45 25.79
CA HIS A 545 6.69 -20.71 27.02
C HIS A 545 7.93 -19.80 27.06
N ALA A 546 8.49 -19.46 25.89
CA ALA A 546 9.52 -18.43 25.82
C ALA A 546 9.00 -17.09 26.34
N ASN A 547 9.87 -16.35 27.02
CA ASN A 547 9.63 -14.98 27.44
C ASN A 547 10.15 -14.02 26.37
N LEU A 548 9.31 -13.11 25.90
CA LEU A 548 9.67 -12.02 25.00
C LEU A 548 9.33 -10.69 25.65
N THR A 549 10.10 -9.64 25.35
CA THR A 549 9.65 -8.26 25.60
C THR A 549 8.75 -7.75 24.49
N VAL A 550 8.02 -6.66 24.77
CA VAL A 550 7.28 -5.90 23.74
C VAL A 550 8.20 -5.51 22.57
N ALA A 551 9.45 -5.16 22.83
CA ALA A 551 10.45 -4.90 21.80
C ALA A 551 10.83 -6.17 21.02
N GLY A 552 10.95 -7.32 21.70
CA GLY A 552 11.23 -8.63 21.12
C GLY A 552 10.13 -9.15 20.18
N LEU A 553 8.93 -8.56 20.21
CA LEU A 553 7.86 -8.86 19.23
C LEU A 553 8.18 -8.36 17.81
N ARG A 554 9.17 -7.47 17.65
CA ARG A 554 9.48 -6.88 16.35
C ARG A 554 10.01 -7.93 15.38
N GLY A 555 9.25 -8.16 14.30
CA GLY A 555 9.58 -9.13 13.26
C GLY A 555 9.18 -10.57 13.60
N ALA A 556 8.71 -10.83 14.83
CA ALA A 556 8.17 -12.13 15.20
C ALA A 556 6.78 -12.36 14.59
N SER A 557 6.39 -13.62 14.45
CA SER A 557 5.12 -14.03 13.86
C SER A 557 4.59 -15.33 14.47
N ILE A 558 3.31 -15.61 14.27
CA ILE A 558 2.76 -16.97 14.37
C ILE A 558 2.46 -17.44 12.96
N GLU A 559 2.84 -18.67 12.64
CA GLU A 559 2.52 -19.30 11.35
C GLU A 559 1.73 -20.57 11.55
N THR A 560 0.77 -20.79 10.64
CA THR A 560 -0.11 -21.95 10.62
C THR A 560 -0.34 -22.41 9.18
N VAL A 561 -0.77 -23.66 9.02
CA VAL A 561 -1.06 -24.21 7.71
C VAL A 561 -2.40 -23.72 7.15
N ASN A 562 -3.38 -23.51 8.03
CA ASN A 562 -4.76 -23.18 7.69
C ASN A 562 -5.25 -21.98 8.51
N GLN A 563 -6.50 -22.00 8.97
CA GLN A 563 -6.99 -21.06 9.95
C GLN A 563 -6.56 -21.48 11.36
N ALA A 564 -6.19 -20.48 12.15
CA ALA A 564 -5.90 -20.62 13.57
C ALA A 564 -6.42 -19.38 14.32
N GLU A 565 -6.47 -19.53 15.63
CA GLU A 565 -6.86 -18.46 16.54
C GLU A 565 -5.69 -18.17 17.47
N VAL A 566 -5.51 -16.91 17.84
CA VAL A 566 -4.64 -16.53 18.95
C VAL A 566 -5.47 -15.89 20.04
N LEU A 567 -5.28 -16.36 21.28
CA LEU A 567 -5.85 -15.77 22.47
C LEU A 567 -4.76 -15.02 23.24
N ILE A 568 -4.98 -13.74 23.46
CA ILE A 568 -4.06 -12.85 24.15
C ILE A 568 -4.69 -12.49 25.48
N SER A 569 -4.02 -12.75 26.60
CA SER A 569 -4.57 -12.49 27.93
C SER A 569 -3.55 -11.87 28.86
N VAL A 570 -3.96 -10.90 29.68
CA VAL A 570 -3.10 -10.34 30.73
C VAL A 570 -3.25 -11.16 32.02
N ARG A 571 -2.13 -11.37 32.71
CA ARG A 571 -2.02 -12.02 34.01
C ARG A 571 -1.20 -11.16 34.95
N GLU A 572 -1.77 -10.85 36.11
CA GLU A 572 -1.05 -10.18 37.20
C GLU A 572 -0.20 -11.19 37.98
N HIS A 573 0.92 -10.72 38.50
CA HIS A 573 1.81 -11.48 39.35
C HIS A 573 1.07 -12.01 40.59
N GLY A 574 1.24 -13.30 40.89
CA GLY A 574 0.62 -13.94 42.05
C GLY A 574 -0.90 -14.14 41.97
N LYS A 575 -1.58 -13.70 40.91
CA LYS A 575 -3.02 -13.95 40.68
C LYS A 575 -3.23 -14.96 39.56
N SER A 576 -4.15 -15.90 39.77
CA SER A 576 -4.48 -16.94 38.78
C SER A 576 -5.54 -16.51 37.76
N ASP A 577 -6.28 -15.43 38.04
CA ASP A 577 -7.42 -15.04 37.22
C ASP A 577 -7.01 -14.20 36.01
N ARG A 578 -7.58 -14.57 34.85
CA ARG A 578 -7.49 -13.78 33.62
C ARG A 578 -8.36 -12.53 33.79
N ILE A 579 -7.75 -11.36 33.68
CA ILE A 579 -8.48 -10.09 33.87
C ILE A 579 -9.14 -9.66 32.56
N LEU A 580 -8.41 -9.76 31.43
CA LEU A 580 -8.87 -9.36 30.11
C LEU A 580 -8.28 -10.27 29.03
N THR A 581 -9.07 -10.50 27.98
CA THR A 581 -8.72 -11.34 26.82
C THR A 581 -9.05 -10.64 25.51
N VAL A 582 -8.20 -10.85 24.52
CA VAL A 582 -8.42 -10.48 23.12
C VAL A 582 -8.15 -11.72 22.28
N ASP A 583 -9.11 -12.15 21.47
CA ASP A 583 -8.93 -13.20 20.48
C ASP A 583 -8.79 -12.63 19.06
N ARG A 584 -8.02 -13.33 18.22
CA ARG A 584 -7.85 -12.99 16.80
C ARG A 584 -7.80 -14.25 15.96
N ASN A 585 -8.61 -14.27 14.91
CA ASN A 585 -8.53 -15.28 13.86
C ASN A 585 -7.52 -14.84 12.79
N PHE A 586 -6.69 -15.78 12.33
CA PHE A 586 -5.75 -15.52 11.25
C PHE A 586 -5.61 -16.74 10.33
N GLU A 587 -5.13 -16.50 9.11
CA GLU A 587 -4.83 -17.52 8.13
C GLU A 587 -3.36 -17.39 7.73
N ARG A 588 -2.65 -18.51 7.69
CA ARG A 588 -1.22 -18.63 7.36
C ARG A 588 -0.25 -17.93 8.31
N THR A 589 -0.29 -16.61 8.42
CA THR A 589 0.71 -15.85 9.17
C THR A 589 0.07 -14.67 9.88
N LEU A 590 0.33 -14.56 11.18
CA LEU A 590 0.02 -13.39 12.00
C LEU A 590 1.32 -12.75 12.48
N PRO A 591 1.80 -11.68 11.80
CA PRO A 591 2.91 -10.89 12.28
C PRO A 591 2.57 -10.23 13.62
N PHE A 592 3.48 -10.25 14.59
CA PHE A 592 3.22 -9.68 15.91
C PHE A 592 3.07 -8.16 15.92
N SER A 593 3.56 -7.48 14.89
CA SER A 593 3.26 -6.05 14.71
C SER A 593 1.76 -5.76 14.57
N GLN A 594 0.95 -6.75 14.20
CA GLN A 594 -0.51 -6.63 14.09
C GLN A 594 -1.23 -6.70 15.44
N ILE A 595 -0.69 -7.45 16.40
CA ILE A 595 -1.28 -7.62 17.75
C ILE A 595 -0.53 -6.85 18.83
N ARG A 596 0.55 -6.16 18.47
CA ARG A 596 1.37 -5.37 19.40
C ARG A 596 0.54 -4.33 20.15
N ASP A 597 -0.29 -3.56 19.44
CA ASP A 597 -1.16 -2.55 20.06
C ASP A 597 -2.15 -3.18 21.04
N ASP A 598 -2.63 -4.39 20.75
CA ASP A 598 -3.55 -5.12 21.64
C ASP A 598 -2.80 -5.58 22.90
N ILE A 599 -1.54 -6.03 22.77
CA ILE A 599 -0.66 -6.37 23.91
C ILE A 599 -0.34 -5.13 24.76
N GLU A 600 0.04 -4.01 24.15
CA GLU A 600 0.35 -2.76 24.85
C GLU A 600 -0.88 -2.22 25.59
N ARG A 601 -2.08 -2.35 25.00
CA ARG A 601 -3.34 -2.00 25.68
C ARG A 601 -3.66 -2.91 26.85
N LEU A 602 -3.43 -4.21 26.71
CA LEU A 602 -3.63 -5.16 27.81
C LEU A 602 -2.70 -4.85 28.98
N PHE A 603 -1.44 -4.49 28.70
CA PHE A 603 -0.56 -3.96 29.73
C PHE A 603 -1.12 -2.68 30.35
N ALA A 604 -1.58 -1.71 29.57
CA ALA A 604 -2.13 -0.46 30.10
C ALA A 604 -3.38 -0.61 30.98
N MET A 605 -3.99 -1.80 31.03
CA MET A 605 -5.18 -2.09 31.85
C MET A 605 -4.83 -2.67 33.23
N THR A 606 -3.55 -2.84 33.55
CA THR A 606 -3.09 -3.29 34.86
C THR A 606 -2.03 -2.35 35.42
N ASP A 607 -2.16 -2.07 36.71
CA ASP A 607 -1.19 -1.30 37.49
C ASP A 607 0.01 -2.16 37.92
N ASP A 608 -0.06 -3.49 37.73
CA ASP A 608 1.03 -4.40 38.02
C ASP A 608 2.12 -4.31 36.93
N LEU A 609 3.30 -3.83 37.34
CA LEU A 609 4.46 -3.66 36.46
C LEU A 609 5.07 -5.01 36.02
N ASP A 610 4.89 -6.06 36.82
CA ASP A 610 5.37 -7.41 36.57
C ASP A 610 4.33 -8.31 35.90
N ALA A 611 3.18 -7.74 35.51
CA ALA A 611 2.18 -8.45 34.74
C ALA A 611 2.80 -9.03 33.46
N GLU A 612 2.29 -10.19 33.05
CA GLU A 612 2.64 -10.82 31.79
C GLU A 612 1.42 -10.92 30.87
N VAL A 613 1.65 -10.72 29.57
CA VAL A 613 0.65 -10.98 28.55
C VAL A 613 0.96 -12.34 27.93
N ARG A 614 0.07 -13.30 28.17
CA ARG A 614 0.15 -14.64 27.60
C ARG A 614 -0.47 -14.64 26.21
N VAL A 615 0.29 -15.12 25.22
CA VAL A 615 -0.18 -15.28 23.83
C VAL A 615 -0.30 -16.78 23.55
N GLU A 616 -1.52 -17.26 23.37
CA GLU A 616 -1.86 -18.68 23.22
C GLU A 616 -2.33 -18.95 21.80
N ALA A 617 -1.60 -19.81 21.08
CA ALA A 617 -1.94 -20.18 19.72
C ALA A 617 -2.81 -21.45 19.73
N LEU A 618 -4.01 -21.35 19.14
CA LEU A 618 -5.07 -22.36 19.14
C LEU A 618 -5.27 -22.92 17.73
N HIS A 619 -5.38 -24.24 17.60
CA HIS A 619 -5.75 -24.91 16.35
C HIS A 619 -6.85 -25.95 16.62
N GLY A 620 -7.98 -25.84 15.91
CA GLY A 620 -9.13 -26.71 16.12
C GLY A 620 -9.69 -26.65 17.54
N GLY A 621 -9.57 -25.49 18.21
CA GLY A 621 -9.99 -25.28 19.60
C GLY A 621 -9.02 -25.77 20.67
N PHE A 622 -7.89 -26.37 20.31
CA PHE A 622 -6.88 -26.84 21.26
C PHE A 622 -5.66 -25.91 21.27
N GLN A 623 -5.13 -25.63 22.46
CA GLN A 623 -3.89 -24.87 22.64
C GLN A 623 -2.71 -25.71 22.14
N VAL A 624 -2.03 -25.22 21.10
CA VAL A 624 -0.86 -25.90 20.51
C VAL A 624 0.43 -25.31 21.05
N ALA A 625 0.49 -23.99 21.22
CA ALA A 625 1.68 -23.31 21.70
C ALA A 625 1.32 -22.08 22.55
N THR A 626 2.28 -21.62 23.35
CA THR A 626 2.14 -20.41 24.17
C THR A 626 3.47 -19.70 24.20
N ILE A 627 3.46 -18.37 24.25
CA ILE A 627 4.58 -17.55 24.70
C ILE A 627 4.10 -16.56 25.76
N HIS A 628 5.05 -15.98 26.49
CA HIS A 628 4.79 -14.96 27.49
C HIS A 628 5.47 -13.67 27.06
N VAL A 629 4.72 -12.58 27.05
CA VAL A 629 5.22 -11.25 26.75
C VAL A 629 5.30 -10.48 28.06
N ARG A 630 6.42 -9.80 28.30
CA ARG A 630 6.66 -8.96 29.48
C ARG A 630 7.02 -7.54 29.06
N ARG A 631 6.81 -6.59 29.96
CA ARG A 631 7.24 -5.20 29.75
C ARG A 631 8.78 -5.10 29.75
N PHE A 632 9.42 -5.88 30.60
CA PHE A 632 10.85 -5.86 30.84
C PHE A 632 11.46 -7.26 30.68
N ASP A 633 12.72 -7.33 30.24
CA ASP A 633 13.46 -8.59 30.07
C ASP A 633 13.87 -9.20 31.43
N VAL A 634 13.80 -8.39 32.50
CA VAL A 634 14.24 -8.71 33.86
C VAL A 634 13.16 -8.33 34.87
N ALA A 635 13.12 -9.04 35.99
CA ALA A 635 12.21 -8.76 37.10
C ALA A 635 13.02 -8.46 38.36
N LEU A 636 12.63 -7.40 39.04
CA LEU A 636 13.11 -7.05 40.37
C LEU A 636 12.11 -7.57 41.40
N LYS A 637 12.60 -7.99 42.56
CA LYS A 637 11.78 -8.30 43.72
C LYS A 637 12.22 -7.41 44.89
N PRO A 638 11.29 -6.84 45.66
CA PRO A 638 11.63 -6.19 46.91
C PRO A 638 12.14 -7.22 47.92
N ASP A 639 13.12 -6.82 48.73
CA ASP A 639 13.56 -7.51 49.94
C ASP A 639 12.92 -6.87 51.19
N GLU A 640 13.03 -7.54 52.34
CA GLU A 640 12.50 -7.07 53.63
C GLU A 640 13.20 -5.81 54.18
N HIS A 641 14.23 -5.29 53.51
CA HIS A 641 15.09 -4.20 53.97
C HIS A 641 15.02 -2.91 53.13
N ASP A 642 13.90 -2.64 52.46
CA ASP A 642 13.75 -1.51 51.51
C ASP A 642 14.80 -1.54 50.38
N GLU A 643 15.26 -2.74 50.03
CA GLU A 643 16.13 -3.00 48.89
C GLU A 643 15.36 -3.75 47.81
N VAL A 644 15.84 -3.67 46.57
CA VAL A 644 15.36 -4.48 45.46
C VAL A 644 16.48 -5.33 44.93
N THR A 645 16.17 -6.57 44.53
CA THR A 645 17.15 -7.49 43.95
C THR A 645 16.57 -8.18 42.72
N LEU A 646 17.45 -8.64 41.83
CA LEU A 646 17.03 -9.43 40.69
C LEU A 646 16.44 -10.77 41.15
N THR A 647 15.34 -11.18 40.54
CA THR A 647 14.85 -12.55 40.72
C THR A 647 15.91 -13.56 40.26
N GLU A 648 15.95 -14.75 40.86
CA GLU A 648 16.88 -15.83 40.50
C GLU A 648 16.96 -16.10 38.98
N PRO A 649 15.83 -16.15 38.23
CA PRO A 649 15.85 -16.27 36.76
C PRO A 649 16.54 -15.09 36.06
N SER A 650 16.19 -13.84 36.44
CA SER A 650 16.78 -12.64 35.84
C SER A 650 18.27 -12.50 36.16
N ARG A 651 18.68 -12.90 37.36
CA ARG A 651 20.08 -12.96 37.77
C ARG A 651 20.87 -13.92 36.89
N LYS A 652 20.35 -15.12 36.61
CA LYS A 652 20.99 -16.10 35.70
C LYS A 652 21.05 -15.63 34.25
N GLN A 653 20.08 -14.83 33.80
CA GLN A 653 20.04 -14.28 32.45
C GLN A 653 21.09 -13.18 32.26
N LEU A 654 21.29 -12.32 33.26
CA LEU A 654 22.24 -11.21 33.21
C LEU A 654 23.68 -11.61 33.56
N LEU A 655 23.90 -12.61 34.44
CA LEU A 655 25.23 -13.03 34.91
C LEU A 655 26.10 -13.75 33.85
N THR A 656 25.81 -13.60 32.57
CA THR A 656 26.66 -14.18 31.52
C THR A 656 27.88 -13.29 31.22
N GLU A 657 27.75 -11.96 31.25
CA GLU A 657 28.87 -10.98 31.22
C GLU A 657 28.41 -9.65 31.87
N HIS A 658 29.23 -9.05 32.77
CA HIS A 658 29.07 -7.68 33.32
C HIS A 658 27.96 -7.37 34.36
N ALA A 659 27.74 -8.21 35.37
CA ALA A 659 26.76 -7.91 36.44
C ALA A 659 27.09 -6.67 37.30
N GLU A 660 28.34 -6.21 37.32
CA GLU A 660 28.77 -4.99 38.03
C GLU A 660 28.44 -3.70 37.26
N GLU A 661 27.99 -3.79 36.00
CA GLU A 661 27.63 -2.64 35.15
C GLU A 661 26.11 -2.38 35.12
N ILE A 662 25.34 -3.05 35.98
CA ILE A 662 23.89 -2.89 36.03
C ILE A 662 23.55 -1.65 36.86
N GLU A 663 23.23 -0.56 36.17
CA GLU A 663 22.64 0.65 36.74
C GLU A 663 21.13 0.46 36.87
N VAL A 664 20.59 0.69 38.07
CA VAL A 664 19.14 0.68 38.32
C VAL A 664 18.73 2.09 38.68
N PHE A 665 17.66 2.58 38.06
CA PHE A 665 17.14 3.92 38.31
C PHE A 665 15.75 3.82 38.92
N GLY A 666 15.50 4.57 40.00
CA GLY A 666 14.19 4.72 40.61
C GLY A 666 13.55 6.07 40.29
N ARG A 667 12.22 6.12 40.34
CA ARG A 667 11.43 7.35 40.19
C ARG A 667 10.51 7.57 41.40
N PRO A 668 10.40 8.80 41.93
CA PRO A 668 9.43 9.12 42.98
C PRO A 668 7.98 8.96 42.46
N PHE A 669 7.19 8.08 43.09
CA PHE A 669 5.78 7.88 42.72
C PHE A 669 4.92 9.14 42.94
N ALA A 670 5.31 9.99 43.90
CA ALA A 670 4.60 11.22 44.24
C ALA A 670 4.87 12.38 43.26
N ASP A 671 5.92 12.29 42.45
CA ASP A 671 6.33 13.34 41.52
C ASP A 671 6.93 12.76 40.24
N LEU A 672 6.05 12.35 39.32
CA LEU A 672 6.41 11.78 38.02
C LEU A 672 7.15 12.75 37.08
N THR A 673 7.29 14.03 37.47
CA THR A 673 8.02 15.04 36.69
C THR A 673 9.49 15.17 37.09
N ASN A 674 9.87 14.54 38.21
CA ASN A 674 11.25 14.53 38.67
C ASN A 674 12.10 13.56 37.83
N ALA A 675 13.40 13.85 37.72
CA ALA A 675 14.32 13.03 36.96
C ALA A 675 14.55 11.66 37.63
N ASP A 676 14.79 10.64 36.81
CA ASP A 676 15.18 9.31 37.28
C ASP A 676 16.48 9.40 38.07
N ARG A 677 16.54 8.70 39.22
CA ARG A 677 17.71 8.67 40.09
C ARG A 677 18.32 7.28 40.10
N GLU A 678 19.62 7.21 39.88
CA GLU A 678 20.35 5.95 40.04
C GLU A 678 20.30 5.52 41.51
N LEU A 679 19.95 4.26 41.74
CA LEU A 679 19.86 3.64 43.06
C LEU A 679 21.24 3.11 43.46
N ASP A 680 21.58 3.26 44.74
CA ASP A 680 22.86 2.79 45.27
C ASP A 680 22.92 1.26 45.29
N ALA A 681 23.87 0.68 44.58
CA ALA A 681 24.07 -0.76 44.50
C ALA A 681 24.93 -1.29 45.67
N SER A 682 24.46 -2.37 46.29
CA SER A 682 25.14 -3.14 47.33
C SER A 682 25.26 -4.61 46.90
N THR A 683 26.42 -5.22 47.13
CA THR A 683 26.65 -6.64 46.78
C THR A 683 26.66 -7.50 48.04
N TYR A 684 25.78 -8.49 48.08
CA TYR A 684 25.65 -9.47 49.17
C TYR A 684 25.91 -10.90 48.65
N GLU A 685 26.08 -11.88 49.54
CA GLU A 685 26.21 -13.30 49.14
C GLU A 685 25.01 -13.81 48.30
N SER A 686 23.85 -13.16 48.45
CA SER A 686 22.62 -13.46 47.72
C SER A 686 22.50 -12.77 46.35
N GLY A 687 23.41 -11.85 45.99
CA GLY A 687 23.44 -11.15 44.69
C GLY A 687 23.65 -9.64 44.81
N LEU A 688 23.39 -8.91 43.71
CA LEU A 688 23.30 -7.45 43.72
C LEU A 688 21.93 -7.02 44.28
N HIS A 689 21.94 -5.98 45.08
CA HIS A 689 20.77 -5.32 45.66
C HIS A 689 20.91 -3.81 45.47
N TRP A 690 19.79 -3.12 45.35
CA TRP A 690 19.77 -1.65 45.24
C TRP A 690 18.87 -1.08 46.31
N SER A 691 19.37 -0.11 47.07
CA SER A 691 18.58 0.54 48.11
C SER A 691 17.54 1.46 47.49
N VAL A 692 16.28 1.35 47.93
CA VAL A 692 15.17 2.18 47.46
C VAL A 692 14.88 3.26 48.52
N PRO A 693 15.16 4.54 48.24
CA PRO A 693 14.87 5.62 49.18
C PRO A 693 13.37 5.76 49.47
N GLU A 694 13.04 6.21 50.68
CA GLU A 694 11.65 6.40 51.12
C GLU A 694 10.89 7.35 50.17
N GLY A 695 9.80 6.86 49.56
CA GLY A 695 8.99 7.60 48.59
C GLY A 695 9.40 7.42 47.12
N GLU A 696 10.45 6.66 46.84
CA GLU A 696 10.89 6.25 45.51
C GLU A 696 10.50 4.79 45.24
N GLY A 697 10.35 4.43 43.97
CA GLY A 697 10.16 3.05 43.52
C GLY A 697 11.08 2.73 42.34
N PRO A 698 11.49 1.47 42.18
CA PRO A 698 12.30 1.02 41.04
C PRO A 698 11.53 1.06 39.71
#